data_AF-A0A2A7GY87-F1
#
_entry.id   AF-A0A2A7GY87-F1
#
_cell.length_a   1.000
_cell.length_b   1.000
_cell.length_c   1.000
_cell.angle_alpha   90.00
_cell.angle_beta   90.00
_cell.angle_gamma   90.00
#
_symmetry.space_group_name_H-M   'P 1'
#
loop_
_entity.id
_entity.type
_entity.pdbx_description
1 polymer ?
#
loop_
_entity_poly.entity_id
_entity_poly.type
_entity_poly.pdbx_seq_one_letter_code
_entity_poly.pdbx_strand_id
1 'polypeptide(L)'
;MVFRPEVGESIILNRKRYRFTKHPAVFGIDIPYGQEGRQGIVYQLQNDQTGEKIALKVFKNRYREEKHKLEFLNTLSKMAGFQVGSRYIVTKSEHAEVIEISEDLVNAIVMPWIHGPTWADILQEQRLLEKQDCFKLMKAFLKILKKMEDEQLAHNDLSSSNILIPYLTEEQMIDQYIIELVDIEQMYGPKIERPSLLPAGSAGYAPIYLQKGVWQKEADRFSGAILLSEILAWCDEDIRKQKWADASYFKAEEMQTSCERYNLLLHSLQTNWGTRVTSLLQQAWESNRFEECPSFTEWHEVLSDLEEVIEHDKETNQQVSNSVFLSKCLEIARLFEEKGMPQAALYEYTAISSLEHVTKALKEELKTLIELLQEQPHQDNKKSILQCYLELATQLELENHTSMACFVYKRIMQFPNLDQALVSEIQQIIKELESKEENGSEQLAASLHETVPNSILQNRKKKNNQVDYDIDDEILNAKPSNQPLTLATYEQETEPSSFVKWWRKNKRNIIIVGSTFLVIGGGGFAYYLYSTNTKYQAYMENGRKAYASSNYKVAEENVVKALTVKEKEEAYLQLATIYIAEGKNKIAIDYLTKLVKDREIDETNKEMLYLLASANLRIKNYKEAVPYYEKVINEKGQDIGAYESDAMRDLAVSLMKIGEFEKAEDTIVKMKTETTKEKATVSYLKGQLCEVTGQLDKAEKFLKEAIQLDQKKTTYYIELSNLYVLWNKTNLIDSSKKEKNYQEAIQYLDSAITKNKQDVELLNQLGTVYYEFGQFYETRDAGKGGEVYKQALHVYNELLNLGIRDSNVLVNLGILHDKTGQGTEADRYFAEALAKNDEDPHVNFIYGMFKIKQKQYEDASRFLKKTVQANENEAEVKAAQEKLAELKSNGWIQ
;
A
#
# COMPACT_ATOMS: atom_id res chain seq x y z
N MET A 1 3.10 9.47 -40.67
CA MET A 1 3.72 8.97 -39.42
C MET A 1 3.18 9.83 -38.28
N VAL A 2 2.96 9.26 -37.10
CA VAL A 2 2.52 10.04 -35.92
C VAL A 2 3.66 10.93 -35.45
N PHE A 3 3.43 12.23 -35.25
CA PHE A 3 4.42 13.16 -34.71
C PHE A 3 4.99 12.66 -33.37
N ARG A 4 6.32 12.46 -33.32
CA ARG A 4 7.05 11.96 -32.15
C ARG A 4 8.38 12.72 -32.03
N PRO A 5 8.41 13.83 -31.28
CA PRO A 5 9.62 14.63 -31.14
C PRO A 5 10.64 13.96 -30.20
N GLU A 6 11.91 14.36 -30.31
CA GLU A 6 12.98 13.99 -29.38
C GLU A 6 13.26 15.11 -28.36
N VAL A 7 13.84 14.77 -27.20
CA VAL A 7 14.28 15.78 -26.21
C VAL A 7 15.34 16.67 -26.84
N GLY A 8 15.17 17.98 -26.73
CA GLY A 8 16.08 18.97 -27.31
C GLY A 8 15.87 19.23 -28.79
N GLU A 9 15.02 18.45 -29.48
CA GLU A 9 14.60 18.75 -30.85
C GLU A 9 13.97 20.15 -30.87
N SER A 10 14.29 20.93 -31.90
CA SER A 10 13.88 22.33 -31.99
C SER A 10 12.87 22.55 -33.10
N ILE A 11 11.84 23.34 -32.81
CA ILE A 11 10.89 23.85 -33.80
C ILE A 11 10.85 25.37 -33.78
N ILE A 12 10.47 25.96 -34.91
CA ILE A 12 10.30 27.41 -35.05
C ILE A 12 8.80 27.72 -35.11
N LEU A 13 8.33 28.51 -34.15
CA LEU A 13 6.95 28.98 -34.06
C LEU A 13 6.97 30.50 -33.94
N ASN A 14 6.25 31.22 -34.81
CA ASN A 14 6.24 32.69 -34.85
C ASN A 14 7.63 33.34 -34.81
N ARG A 15 8.58 32.80 -35.60
CA ARG A 15 10.00 33.24 -35.68
C ARG A 15 10.79 33.11 -34.37
N LYS A 16 10.25 32.40 -33.38
CA LYS A 16 10.95 32.05 -32.14
C LYS A 16 11.30 30.57 -32.16
N ARG A 17 12.50 30.24 -31.69
CA ARG A 17 12.99 28.86 -31.58
C ARG A 17 12.61 28.29 -30.21
N TYR A 18 12.02 27.10 -30.23
CA TYR A 18 11.62 26.35 -29.05
C TYR A 18 12.18 24.95 -29.11
N ARG A 19 12.61 24.42 -27.97
CA ARG A 19 13.08 23.04 -27.81
C ARG A 19 12.12 22.21 -26.98
N PHE A 20 11.93 20.94 -27.31
CA PHE A 20 11.18 20.01 -26.48
C PHE A 20 11.94 19.72 -25.17
N THR A 21 11.28 19.91 -24.04
CA THR A 21 11.89 19.68 -22.72
C THR A 21 11.77 18.21 -22.32
N LYS A 22 12.64 17.77 -21.40
CA LYS A 22 12.62 16.40 -20.86
C LYS A 22 11.53 16.25 -19.81
N HIS A 23 10.88 15.09 -19.77
CA HIS A 23 9.93 14.75 -18.70
C HIS A 23 10.68 14.62 -17.34
N PRO A 24 10.36 15.41 -16.30
CA PRO A 24 11.12 15.46 -15.05
C PRO A 24 11.00 14.16 -14.24
N ALA A 25 9.90 13.42 -14.37
CA ALA A 25 9.69 12.15 -13.68
C ALA A 25 10.31 10.92 -14.38
N VAL A 26 10.80 11.04 -15.62
CA VAL A 26 11.38 9.91 -16.38
C VAL A 26 12.90 9.96 -16.31
N PHE A 27 13.47 9.17 -15.42
CA PHE A 27 14.91 9.05 -15.25
C PHE A 27 15.47 7.94 -16.14
N GLY A 28 16.44 8.27 -16.99
CA GLY A 28 17.22 7.28 -17.74
C GLY A 28 16.90 7.09 -19.22
N ILE A 29 15.84 7.72 -19.70
CA ILE A 29 15.49 7.77 -21.12
C ILE A 29 15.16 9.23 -21.44
N ASP A 30 15.70 9.74 -22.54
CA ASP A 30 15.39 11.08 -23.03
C ASP A 30 14.03 11.06 -23.73
N ILE A 31 12.97 11.16 -22.92
CA ILE A 31 11.58 11.28 -23.39
C ILE A 31 11.13 12.74 -23.25
N PRO A 32 10.59 13.35 -24.31
CA PRO A 32 10.02 14.70 -24.22
C PRO A 32 8.87 14.72 -23.22
N TYR A 33 8.75 15.80 -22.48
CA TYR A 33 7.58 16.03 -21.63
C TYR A 33 6.35 16.08 -22.54
N GLY A 34 5.50 15.06 -22.42
CA GLY A 34 4.28 14.92 -23.21
C GLY A 34 3.21 14.23 -22.37
N GLN A 35 2.05 14.87 -22.24
CA GLN A 35 0.87 14.28 -21.58
C GLN A 35 -0.14 13.89 -22.65
N GLU A 36 -0.44 12.59 -22.75
CA GLU A 36 -1.45 12.09 -23.69
C GLU A 36 -2.86 12.23 -23.10
N GLY A 37 -3.73 12.93 -23.83
CA GLY A 37 -5.15 13.04 -23.52
C GLY A 37 -6.04 12.35 -24.55
N ARG A 38 -7.37 12.46 -24.35
CA ARG A 38 -8.40 11.90 -25.24
C ARG A 38 -8.25 12.37 -26.69
N GLN A 39 -7.97 13.65 -26.89
CA GLN A 39 -7.95 14.30 -28.20
C GLN A 39 -6.56 14.42 -28.84
N GLY A 40 -5.49 14.32 -28.08
CA GLY A 40 -4.13 14.62 -28.56
C GLY A 40 -3.08 14.50 -27.45
N ILE A 41 -1.84 14.84 -27.78
CA ILE A 41 -0.72 14.89 -26.83
C ILE A 41 -0.34 16.37 -26.62
N VAL A 42 -0.14 16.78 -25.38
CA VAL A 42 0.34 18.12 -25.02
C VAL A 42 1.82 18.02 -24.68
N TYR A 43 2.67 18.63 -25.51
CA TYR A 43 4.11 18.69 -25.30
C TYR A 43 4.53 19.99 -24.60
N GLN A 44 5.52 19.93 -23.72
CA GLN A 44 6.16 21.12 -23.17
C GLN A 44 7.36 21.52 -24.04
N LEU A 45 7.40 22.80 -24.39
CA LEU A 45 8.45 23.42 -25.17
C LEU A 45 9.05 24.58 -24.39
N GLN A 46 10.35 24.82 -24.53
CA GLN A 46 11.05 25.92 -23.89
C GLN A 46 11.70 26.82 -24.94
N ASN A 47 11.52 28.13 -24.81
CA ASN A 47 12.20 29.12 -25.64
C ASN A 47 13.69 29.13 -25.34
N ASP A 48 14.53 29.02 -26.37
CA ASP A 48 15.98 28.94 -26.18
C ASP A 48 16.60 30.23 -25.63
N GLN A 49 16.00 31.38 -25.88
CA GLN A 49 16.53 32.69 -25.51
C GLN A 49 15.99 33.18 -24.16
N THR A 50 14.69 33.02 -23.94
CA THR A 50 14.01 33.59 -22.76
C THR A 50 13.79 32.56 -21.65
N GLY A 51 13.91 31.26 -21.95
CA GLY A 51 13.56 30.19 -21.00
C GLY A 51 12.06 30.00 -20.77
N GLU A 52 11.22 30.83 -21.41
CA GLU A 52 9.75 30.78 -21.36
C GLU A 52 9.24 29.42 -21.84
N LYS A 53 8.36 28.79 -21.06
CA LYS A 53 7.74 27.51 -21.41
C LYS A 53 6.39 27.75 -22.10
N ILE A 54 6.11 26.96 -23.13
CA ILE A 54 4.81 26.92 -23.83
C ILE A 54 4.35 25.46 -23.95
N ALA A 55 3.05 25.26 -24.14
CA ALA A 55 2.43 23.98 -24.43
C ALA A 55 2.07 23.88 -25.92
N LEU A 56 2.37 22.74 -26.55
CA LEU A 56 1.98 22.41 -27.92
C LEU A 56 1.05 21.18 -27.90
N LYS A 57 -0.24 21.38 -28.15
CA LYS A 57 -1.23 20.31 -28.25
C LYS A 57 -1.33 19.81 -29.69
N VAL A 58 -0.91 18.58 -29.91
CA VAL A 58 -0.93 17.89 -31.21
C VAL A 58 -2.10 16.92 -31.24
N PHE A 59 -3.07 17.16 -32.13
CA PHE A 59 -4.31 16.39 -32.19
C PHE A 59 -4.14 15.05 -32.92
N LYS A 60 -4.84 14.02 -32.42
CA LYS A 60 -5.04 12.75 -33.13
C LYS A 60 -5.82 13.04 -34.41
N ASN A 61 -5.57 12.27 -35.47
CA ASN A 61 -6.06 12.55 -36.83
C ASN A 61 -7.58 12.85 -36.88
N ARG A 62 -8.39 12.12 -36.10
CA ARG A 62 -9.86 12.29 -36.03
C ARG A 62 -10.36 13.61 -35.43
N TYR A 63 -9.50 14.39 -34.76
CA TYR A 63 -9.85 15.67 -34.11
C TYR A 63 -9.20 16.89 -34.78
N ARG A 64 -8.43 16.71 -35.86
CA ARG A 64 -7.67 17.80 -36.51
C ARG A 64 -8.55 18.80 -37.29
N GLU A 65 -9.77 18.42 -37.65
CA GLU A 65 -10.69 19.27 -38.45
C GLU A 65 -11.71 20.03 -37.60
N GLU A 66 -11.67 19.91 -36.26
CA GLU A 66 -12.55 20.67 -35.39
C GLU A 66 -12.22 22.17 -35.46
N LYS A 67 -13.24 23.01 -35.67
CA LYS A 67 -13.08 24.46 -35.57
C LYS A 67 -12.84 24.81 -34.10
N HIS A 68 -11.60 25.00 -33.68
CA HIS A 68 -11.21 25.23 -32.27
C HIS A 68 -11.60 26.61 -31.70
N LYS A 69 -12.66 27.26 -32.20
CA LYS A 69 -13.34 28.46 -31.65
C LYS A 69 -12.40 29.52 -31.03
N LEU A 70 -11.25 29.79 -31.66
CA LEU A 70 -10.16 30.58 -31.07
C LEU A 70 -10.59 31.96 -30.58
N GLU A 71 -11.46 32.65 -31.30
CA GLU A 71 -11.91 34.00 -30.94
C GLU A 71 -12.62 34.03 -29.59
N PHE A 72 -13.46 33.03 -29.32
CA PHE A 72 -14.12 32.86 -28.03
C PHE A 72 -13.11 32.56 -26.92
N LEU A 73 -12.18 31.62 -27.17
CA LEU A 73 -11.22 31.15 -26.18
C LEU A 73 -10.18 32.23 -25.82
N ASN A 74 -9.75 33.04 -26.80
CA ASN A 74 -8.90 34.21 -26.58
C ASN A 74 -9.65 35.34 -25.83
N THR A 75 -10.98 35.35 -25.87
CA THR A 75 -11.76 36.29 -25.03
C THR A 75 -11.77 35.81 -23.57
N LEU A 76 -11.90 34.49 -23.35
CA LEU A 76 -11.84 33.88 -22.01
C LEU A 76 -10.50 34.11 -21.32
N SER A 77 -9.38 34.19 -22.06
CA SER A 77 -8.05 34.37 -21.47
C SER A 77 -7.84 35.69 -20.71
N LYS A 78 -8.79 36.63 -20.82
CA LYS A 78 -8.81 37.87 -20.04
C LYS A 78 -9.42 37.68 -18.65
N MET A 79 -10.06 36.54 -18.41
CA MET A 79 -10.64 36.16 -17.14
C MET A 79 -9.59 35.43 -16.28
N ALA A 80 -9.63 35.66 -14.97
CA ALA A 80 -8.76 34.97 -14.03
C ALA A 80 -8.99 33.45 -14.06
N GLY A 81 -7.91 32.67 -14.07
CA GLY A 81 -7.95 31.21 -14.12
C GLY A 81 -8.19 30.61 -15.51
N PHE A 82 -8.03 31.40 -16.57
CA PHE A 82 -8.20 30.98 -17.97
C PHE A 82 -7.00 31.34 -18.87
N GLN A 83 -5.78 31.48 -18.31
CA GLN A 83 -4.61 31.92 -19.09
C GLN A 83 -4.33 31.02 -20.31
N VAL A 84 -4.64 29.72 -20.20
CA VAL A 84 -4.54 28.74 -21.29
C VAL A 84 -5.36 29.12 -22.53
N GLY A 85 -6.37 29.98 -22.38
CA GLY A 85 -7.17 30.51 -23.48
C GLY A 85 -6.40 31.40 -24.46
N SER A 86 -5.23 31.93 -24.06
CA SER A 86 -4.36 32.74 -24.92
C SER A 86 -3.60 31.84 -25.89
N ARG A 87 -4.20 31.52 -27.04
CA ARG A 87 -3.67 30.48 -27.92
C ARG A 87 -3.87 30.77 -29.40
N TYR A 88 -3.03 30.14 -30.23
CA TYR A 88 -3.10 30.22 -31.68
C TYR A 88 -2.94 28.84 -32.31
N ILE A 89 -3.39 28.72 -33.57
CA ILE A 89 -3.34 27.49 -34.35
C ILE A 89 -2.14 27.51 -35.29
N VAL A 90 -1.47 26.37 -35.43
CA VAL A 90 -0.43 26.13 -36.43
C VAL A 90 -1.09 25.93 -37.80
N THR A 91 -0.93 26.92 -38.69
CA THR A 91 -1.54 26.95 -40.03
C THR A 91 -0.51 26.80 -41.15
N LYS A 92 -0.92 26.19 -42.29
CA LYS A 92 -0.06 26.05 -43.49
C LYS A 92 0.43 27.39 -44.05
N SER A 93 -0.35 28.46 -43.90
CA SER A 93 -0.01 29.78 -44.42
C SER A 93 1.04 30.52 -43.58
N GLU A 94 1.01 30.35 -42.25
CA GLU A 94 1.85 31.12 -41.33
C GLU A 94 3.03 30.32 -40.78
N HIS A 95 2.95 28.98 -40.80
CA HIS A 95 3.89 28.07 -40.15
C HIS A 95 4.41 26.98 -41.12
N ALA A 96 4.63 27.35 -42.39
CA ALA A 96 5.06 26.42 -43.44
C ALA A 96 6.33 25.63 -43.05
N GLU A 97 7.32 26.30 -42.46
CA GLU A 97 8.59 25.68 -42.02
C GLU A 97 8.37 24.55 -40.99
N VAL A 98 7.44 24.71 -40.05
CA VAL A 98 7.17 23.69 -39.02
C VAL A 98 6.36 22.53 -39.57
N ILE A 99 5.49 22.80 -40.56
CA ILE A 99 4.65 21.78 -41.20
C ILE A 99 5.46 20.92 -42.18
N GLU A 100 6.52 21.47 -42.78
CA GLU A 100 7.48 20.68 -43.56
C GLU A 100 8.20 19.63 -42.70
N ILE A 101 8.43 19.91 -41.41
CA ILE A 101 8.98 18.93 -40.46
C ILE A 101 7.99 17.80 -40.22
N SER A 102 6.70 18.13 -40.06
CA SER A 102 5.65 17.13 -39.92
C SER A 102 4.26 17.67 -40.26
N GLU A 103 3.57 17.02 -41.21
CA GLU A 103 2.18 17.34 -41.57
C GLU A 103 1.19 17.16 -40.39
N ASP A 104 1.58 16.39 -39.38
CA ASP A 104 0.78 16.18 -38.17
C ASP A 104 0.64 17.41 -37.28
N LEU A 105 1.50 18.42 -37.47
CA LEU A 105 1.42 19.70 -36.76
C LEU A 105 0.38 20.65 -37.34
N VAL A 106 -0.21 20.32 -38.49
CA VAL A 106 -1.33 21.09 -39.05
C VAL A 106 -2.49 21.10 -38.05
N ASN A 107 -2.98 22.29 -37.73
CA ASN A 107 -4.03 22.55 -36.75
C ASN A 107 -3.65 22.24 -35.29
N ALA A 108 -2.37 22.01 -34.99
CA ALA A 108 -1.90 21.97 -33.60
C ALA A 108 -2.16 23.31 -32.89
N ILE A 109 -2.38 23.28 -31.58
CA ILE A 109 -2.61 24.47 -30.76
C ILE A 109 -1.36 24.77 -29.94
N VAL A 110 -0.93 26.03 -29.98
CA VAL A 110 0.11 26.56 -29.10
C VAL A 110 -0.52 27.45 -28.05
N MET A 111 -0.24 27.18 -26.78
CA MET A 111 -0.80 27.88 -25.62
C MET A 111 0.24 28.05 -24.49
N PRO A 112 0.03 28.93 -23.50
CA PRO A 112 0.88 29.07 -22.33
C PRO A 112 1.07 27.75 -21.59
N TRP A 113 2.28 27.53 -21.08
CA TRP A 113 2.52 26.46 -20.13
C TRP A 113 2.05 26.90 -18.74
N ILE A 114 1.05 26.22 -18.19
CA ILE A 114 0.59 26.46 -16.83
C ILE A 114 1.41 25.59 -15.88
N HIS A 115 2.04 26.21 -14.89
CA HIS A 115 2.84 25.52 -13.88
C HIS A 115 1.98 25.03 -12.72
N GLY A 116 2.47 24.04 -11.98
CA GLY A 116 1.82 23.49 -10.79
C GLY A 116 1.17 22.12 -11.00
N PRO A 117 0.88 21.39 -9.92
CA PRO A 117 0.18 20.11 -9.98
C PRO A 117 -1.28 20.30 -10.38
N THR A 118 -1.86 19.30 -11.00
CA THR A 118 -3.32 19.16 -11.11
C THR A 118 -3.92 18.74 -9.77
N TRP A 119 -5.22 18.93 -9.58
CA TRP A 119 -5.90 18.35 -8.42
C TRP A 119 -5.85 16.81 -8.44
N ALA A 120 -5.83 16.19 -9.63
CA ALA A 120 -5.60 14.76 -9.77
C ALA A 120 -4.22 14.33 -9.23
N ASP A 121 -3.17 15.12 -9.44
CA ASP A 121 -1.85 14.84 -8.85
C ASP A 121 -1.89 14.91 -7.31
N ILE A 122 -2.63 15.87 -6.75
CA ILE A 122 -2.85 15.96 -5.29
C ILE A 122 -3.56 14.71 -4.76
N LEU A 123 -4.62 14.25 -5.45
CA LEU A 123 -5.32 13.01 -5.12
C LEU A 123 -4.40 11.80 -5.21
N GLN A 124 -3.61 11.68 -6.28
CA GLN A 124 -2.68 10.58 -6.51
C GLN A 124 -1.61 10.51 -5.42
N GLU A 125 -0.97 11.64 -5.11
CA GLU A 125 0.09 11.75 -4.12
C GLU A 125 -0.41 11.66 -2.66
N GLN A 126 -1.72 11.79 -2.45
CA GLN A 126 -2.30 12.04 -1.12
C GLN A 126 -1.62 13.21 -0.40
N ARG A 127 -1.19 14.22 -1.18
CA ARG A 127 -0.40 15.34 -0.65
C ARG A 127 -1.20 16.06 0.42
N LEU A 128 -0.68 16.06 1.65
CA LEU A 128 -1.28 16.78 2.77
C LEU A 128 -1.35 18.28 2.44
N LEU A 129 -2.54 18.85 2.50
CA LEU A 129 -2.77 20.28 2.46
C LEU A 129 -3.35 20.72 3.81
N GLU A 130 -2.82 21.79 4.37
CA GLU A 130 -3.35 22.33 5.61
C GLU A 130 -4.75 22.91 5.39
N LYS A 131 -5.52 23.02 6.48
CA LYS A 131 -6.87 23.58 6.47
C LYS A 131 -6.90 24.96 5.79
N GLN A 132 -5.89 25.80 6.02
CA GLN A 132 -5.81 27.14 5.43
C GLN A 132 -5.59 27.10 3.91
N ASP A 133 -4.76 26.18 3.42
CA ASP A 133 -4.54 26.00 1.99
C ASP A 133 -5.79 25.45 1.31
N CYS A 134 -6.46 24.46 1.92
CA CYS A 134 -7.73 23.93 1.41
C CYS A 134 -8.78 25.05 1.26
N PHE A 135 -8.92 25.91 2.28
CA PHE A 135 -9.82 27.07 2.23
C PHE A 135 -9.44 28.07 1.14
N LYS A 136 -8.15 28.37 0.98
CA LYS A 136 -7.65 29.32 -0.02
C LYS A 136 -7.86 28.81 -1.45
N LEU A 137 -7.60 27.52 -1.67
CA LEU A 137 -7.86 26.85 -2.95
C LEU A 137 -9.35 26.83 -3.28
N MET A 138 -10.18 26.42 -2.31
CA MET A 138 -11.65 26.47 -2.41
C MET A 138 -12.13 27.86 -2.83
N LYS A 139 -11.68 28.91 -2.13
CA LYS A 139 -12.08 30.30 -2.41
C LYS A 139 -11.65 30.75 -3.80
N ALA A 140 -10.44 30.39 -4.23
CA ALA A 140 -9.96 30.72 -5.57
C ALA A 140 -10.78 30.00 -6.65
N PHE A 141 -11.06 28.71 -6.47
CA PHE A 141 -11.83 27.92 -7.42
C PHE A 141 -13.27 28.41 -7.54
N LEU A 142 -13.92 28.65 -6.39
CA LEU A 142 -15.29 29.14 -6.33
C LEU A 142 -15.44 30.50 -7.03
N LYS A 143 -14.46 31.39 -6.92
CA LYS A 143 -14.47 32.68 -7.65
C LYS A 143 -14.49 32.49 -9.16
N ILE A 144 -13.74 31.50 -9.68
CA ILE A 144 -13.74 31.15 -11.10
C ILE A 144 -15.11 30.62 -11.50
N LEU A 145 -15.64 29.62 -10.79
CA LEU A 145 -16.94 29.01 -11.06
C LEU A 145 -18.09 30.01 -11.01
N LYS A 146 -18.13 30.87 -9.98
CA LYS A 146 -19.13 31.93 -9.87
C LYS A 146 -19.05 32.89 -11.06
N LYS A 147 -17.84 33.33 -11.42
CA LYS A 147 -17.65 34.25 -12.53
C LYS A 147 -18.07 33.63 -13.87
N MET A 148 -17.82 32.34 -14.08
CA MET A 148 -18.34 31.59 -15.22
C MET A 148 -19.86 31.59 -15.24
N GLU A 149 -20.50 31.26 -14.12
CA GLU A 149 -21.96 31.25 -14.00
C GLU A 149 -22.59 32.62 -14.25
N ASP A 150 -22.01 33.70 -13.71
CA ASP A 150 -22.43 35.08 -13.95
C ASP A 150 -22.38 35.44 -15.45
N GLU A 151 -21.39 34.91 -16.18
CA GLU A 151 -21.22 35.10 -17.63
C GLU A 151 -21.95 34.05 -18.48
N GLN A 152 -22.71 33.15 -17.85
CA GLN A 152 -23.42 32.02 -18.49
C GLN A 152 -22.48 31.09 -19.26
N LEU A 153 -21.31 30.85 -18.71
CA LEU A 153 -20.29 29.92 -19.19
C LEU A 153 -20.34 28.63 -18.37
N ALA A 154 -20.07 27.50 -19.03
CA ALA A 154 -19.85 26.24 -18.33
C ALA A 154 -18.73 25.45 -19.00
N HIS A 155 -17.90 24.79 -18.21
CA HIS A 155 -16.85 23.88 -18.66
C HIS A 155 -17.41 22.61 -19.29
N ASN A 156 -18.52 22.11 -18.76
CA ASN A 156 -19.22 20.87 -19.13
C ASN A 156 -18.45 19.56 -18.84
N ASP A 157 -17.23 19.64 -18.31
CA ASP A 157 -16.39 18.47 -18.00
C ASP A 157 -15.46 18.76 -16.81
N LEU A 158 -15.95 19.44 -15.78
CA LEU A 158 -15.13 19.69 -14.59
C LEU A 158 -14.74 18.36 -13.94
N SER A 159 -13.44 18.21 -13.70
CA SER A 159 -12.82 17.06 -13.06
C SER A 159 -11.52 17.48 -12.39
N SER A 160 -10.97 16.61 -11.53
CA SER A 160 -9.66 16.80 -10.89
C SER A 160 -8.53 17.08 -11.88
N SER A 161 -8.55 16.44 -13.06
CA SER A 161 -7.51 16.60 -14.08
C SER A 161 -7.57 17.95 -14.81
N ASN A 162 -8.70 18.67 -14.71
CA ASN A 162 -8.92 19.95 -15.39
C ASN A 162 -8.64 21.17 -14.51
N ILE A 163 -8.20 20.95 -13.25
CA ILE A 163 -7.85 22.00 -12.30
C ILE A 163 -6.34 21.94 -12.07
N LEU A 164 -5.60 22.95 -12.54
CA LEU A 164 -4.21 23.16 -12.14
C LEU A 164 -4.13 24.12 -10.95
N ILE A 165 -3.11 23.91 -10.13
CA ILE A 165 -2.88 24.65 -8.89
C ILE A 165 -1.49 25.29 -8.93
N PRO A 166 -1.29 26.37 -9.72
CA PRO A 166 -0.01 27.07 -9.76
C PRO A 166 0.46 27.53 -8.38
N TYR A 167 -0.46 27.79 -7.44
CA TYR A 167 -0.12 28.13 -6.06
C TYR A 167 0.82 27.14 -5.36
N LEU A 168 0.78 25.85 -5.75
CA LEU A 168 1.59 24.79 -5.13
C LEU A 168 2.89 24.49 -5.91
N THR A 169 3.23 25.31 -6.91
CA THR A 169 4.47 25.17 -7.69
C THR A 169 5.69 25.66 -6.90
N GLU A 170 6.84 25.01 -7.11
CA GLU A 170 8.13 25.45 -6.56
C GLU A 170 8.71 26.65 -7.34
N GLU A 171 8.39 26.76 -8.63
CA GLU A 171 8.80 27.87 -9.50
C GLU A 171 7.89 29.10 -9.24
N GLN A 172 8.11 29.84 -8.14
CA GLN A 172 7.33 31.04 -7.82
C GLN A 172 7.48 32.11 -8.91
N MET A 173 6.44 32.28 -9.71
CA MET A 173 6.38 33.29 -10.76
C MET A 173 5.51 34.48 -10.32
N ILE A 174 5.96 35.68 -10.67
CA ILE A 174 5.18 36.91 -10.50
C ILE A 174 3.97 36.80 -11.47
N ASP A 175 2.76 37.05 -10.97
CA ASP A 175 1.48 37.09 -11.72
C ASP A 175 0.76 35.75 -12.07
N GLN A 176 1.06 34.63 -11.39
CA GLN A 176 0.26 33.40 -11.53
C GLN A 176 -1.01 33.40 -10.67
N TYR A 177 -2.12 32.93 -11.23
CA TYR A 177 -3.35 32.71 -10.49
C TYR A 177 -3.24 31.46 -9.60
N ILE A 178 -4.01 31.44 -8.51
CA ILE A 178 -3.97 30.33 -7.53
C ILE A 178 -4.44 29.02 -8.18
N ILE A 179 -5.45 29.11 -9.06
CA ILE A 179 -6.03 28.01 -9.81
C ILE A 179 -6.21 28.44 -11.27
N GLU A 180 -6.00 27.49 -12.18
CA GLU A 180 -6.20 27.61 -13.61
C GLU A 180 -7.01 26.43 -14.12
N LEU A 181 -7.98 26.69 -15.01
CA LEU A 181 -8.76 25.66 -15.68
C LEU A 181 -8.18 25.34 -17.06
N VAL A 182 -8.11 24.05 -17.38
CA VAL A 182 -7.61 23.52 -18.66
C VAL A 182 -8.62 22.61 -19.34
N ASP A 183 -8.34 22.20 -20.58
CA ASP A 183 -9.28 21.47 -21.46
C ASP A 183 -10.58 22.24 -21.74
N ILE A 184 -10.42 23.55 -21.94
CA ILE A 184 -11.48 24.54 -22.19
C ILE A 184 -12.02 24.54 -23.64
N GLU A 185 -11.74 23.50 -24.44
CA GLU A 185 -12.15 23.36 -25.85
C GLU A 185 -13.64 23.07 -26.01
N GLN A 186 -14.25 22.42 -25.01
CA GLN A 186 -15.66 22.02 -25.02
C GLN A 186 -16.52 22.87 -24.08
N MET A 187 -16.09 24.11 -23.79
CA MET A 187 -16.87 25.04 -22.98
C MET A 187 -18.15 25.50 -23.68
N TYR A 188 -19.23 25.57 -22.92
CA TYR A 188 -20.46 26.24 -23.28
C TYR A 188 -20.31 27.77 -23.16
N GLY A 189 -20.94 28.48 -24.10
CA GLY A 189 -21.18 29.91 -23.99
C GLY A 189 -22.42 30.31 -24.81
N PRO A 190 -23.09 31.42 -24.48
CA PRO A 190 -24.42 31.76 -25.01
C PRO A 190 -24.47 32.01 -26.53
N LYS A 191 -23.33 32.28 -27.16
CA LYS A 191 -23.21 32.52 -28.62
C LYS A 191 -22.38 31.45 -29.32
N ILE A 192 -22.14 30.33 -28.67
CA ILE A 192 -21.30 29.25 -29.17
C ILE A 192 -22.17 28.13 -29.75
N GLU A 193 -21.89 27.75 -31.00
CA GLU A 193 -22.57 26.62 -31.64
C GLU A 193 -22.37 25.35 -30.83
N ARG A 194 -23.48 24.65 -30.62
CA ARG A 194 -23.53 23.35 -29.96
C ARG A 194 -22.72 22.32 -30.78
N PRO A 195 -21.74 21.64 -30.18
CA PRO A 195 -20.96 20.62 -30.87
C PRO A 195 -21.81 19.38 -31.18
N SER A 196 -21.37 18.60 -32.16
CA SER A 196 -22.01 17.35 -32.56
C SER A 196 -21.87 16.25 -31.51
N LEU A 197 -20.75 16.24 -30.77
CA LEU A 197 -20.50 15.35 -29.65
C LEU A 197 -20.55 16.17 -28.35
N LEU A 198 -21.33 15.70 -27.37
CA LEU A 198 -21.43 16.36 -26.07
C LEU A 198 -20.51 15.70 -25.03
N PRO A 199 -19.91 16.49 -24.11
CA PRO A 199 -19.23 15.98 -22.94
C PRO A 199 -20.15 15.08 -22.12
N ALA A 200 -19.69 13.86 -21.81
CA ALA A 200 -20.44 12.88 -21.01
C ALA A 200 -20.23 13.05 -19.50
N GLY A 201 -19.35 13.97 -19.09
CA GLY A 201 -18.88 14.10 -17.72
C GLY A 201 -17.80 13.08 -17.36
N SER A 202 -17.10 13.36 -16.26
CA SER A 202 -16.00 12.55 -15.76
C SER A 202 -16.44 11.62 -14.62
N ALA A 203 -15.89 10.39 -14.59
CA ALA A 203 -16.18 9.41 -13.54
C ALA A 203 -15.84 9.98 -12.15
N GLY A 204 -16.73 9.77 -11.17
CA GLY A 204 -16.59 10.34 -9.83
C GLY A 204 -17.03 11.80 -9.68
N TYR A 205 -17.40 12.48 -10.78
CA TYR A 205 -17.88 13.88 -10.77
C TYR A 205 -19.22 14.08 -11.50
N ALA A 206 -19.58 13.19 -12.42
CA ALA A 206 -20.82 13.27 -13.19
C ALA A 206 -22.05 12.80 -12.38
N PRO A 207 -23.20 13.50 -12.47
CA PRO A 207 -24.44 13.04 -11.86
C PRO A 207 -25.07 11.87 -12.64
N ILE A 208 -25.87 11.04 -11.98
CA ILE A 208 -26.48 9.84 -12.59
C ILE A 208 -27.51 10.18 -13.68
N TYR A 209 -28.08 11.38 -13.64
CA TYR A 209 -29.02 11.87 -14.66
C TYR A 209 -28.33 12.35 -15.95
N LEU A 210 -26.99 12.43 -15.98
CA LEU A 210 -26.21 12.77 -17.17
C LEU A 210 -26.01 11.55 -18.08
N GLN A 211 -27.01 11.24 -18.92
CA GLN A 211 -26.94 10.07 -19.82
C GLN A 211 -26.57 10.38 -21.28
N LYS A 212 -26.84 11.60 -21.76
CA LYS A 212 -26.71 11.97 -23.19
C LYS A 212 -25.72 13.10 -23.45
N GLY A 213 -24.86 13.35 -22.46
CA GLY A 213 -23.96 14.50 -22.40
C GLY A 213 -24.68 15.83 -22.18
N VAL A 214 -23.92 16.88 -21.88
CA VAL A 214 -24.45 18.18 -21.43
C VAL A 214 -23.98 19.35 -22.31
N TRP A 215 -24.86 20.34 -22.50
CA TRP A 215 -24.55 21.59 -23.19
C TRP A 215 -25.48 22.72 -22.73
N GLN A 216 -25.28 23.19 -21.50
CA GLN A 216 -26.08 24.26 -20.89
C GLN A 216 -25.27 25.04 -19.86
N LYS A 217 -25.75 26.23 -19.45
CA LYS A 217 -25.01 27.12 -18.55
C LYS A 217 -24.91 26.61 -17.11
N GLU A 218 -25.82 25.72 -16.68
CA GLU A 218 -25.83 25.14 -15.33
C GLU A 218 -25.03 23.83 -15.22
N ALA A 219 -24.42 23.35 -16.32
CA ALA A 219 -23.81 22.02 -16.40
C ALA A 219 -22.78 21.71 -15.31
N ASP A 220 -22.08 22.74 -14.84
CA ASP A 220 -20.98 22.60 -13.89
C ASP A 220 -21.41 22.53 -12.43
N ARG A 221 -22.67 22.84 -12.09
CA ARG A 221 -23.08 23.00 -10.68
C ARG A 221 -22.88 21.73 -9.85
N PHE A 222 -23.23 20.57 -10.41
CA PHE A 222 -23.08 19.29 -9.71
C PHE A 222 -21.60 18.94 -9.52
N SER A 223 -20.83 18.83 -10.60
CA SER A 223 -19.40 18.50 -10.54
C SER A 223 -18.59 19.53 -9.74
N GLY A 224 -18.96 20.81 -9.85
CA GLY A 224 -18.41 21.90 -9.06
C GLY A 224 -18.66 21.70 -7.57
N ALA A 225 -19.89 21.38 -7.16
CA ALA A 225 -20.20 21.10 -5.76
C ALA A 225 -19.39 19.91 -5.20
N ILE A 226 -19.17 18.85 -5.98
CA ILE A 226 -18.33 17.71 -5.59
C ILE A 226 -16.88 18.17 -5.40
N LEU A 227 -16.30 18.86 -6.38
CA LEU A 227 -14.90 19.31 -6.33
C LEU A 227 -14.64 20.33 -5.22
N LEU A 228 -15.55 21.28 -5.02
CA LEU A 228 -15.49 22.26 -3.92
C LEU A 228 -15.48 21.56 -2.55
N SER A 229 -16.35 20.55 -2.40
CA SER A 229 -16.44 19.72 -1.20
C SER A 229 -15.19 18.87 -0.97
N GLU A 230 -14.68 18.26 -2.04
CA GLU A 230 -13.46 17.45 -2.04
C GLU A 230 -12.24 18.28 -1.63
N ILE A 231 -12.08 19.48 -2.21
CA ILE A 231 -10.98 20.41 -1.87
C ILE A 231 -11.05 20.86 -0.41
N LEU A 232 -12.24 21.20 0.10
CA LEU A 232 -12.41 21.62 1.50
C LEU A 232 -12.11 20.50 2.49
N ALA A 233 -12.62 19.30 2.22
CA ALA A 233 -12.47 18.16 3.12
C ALA A 233 -11.05 17.56 3.12
N TRP A 234 -10.22 17.90 2.13
CA TRP A 234 -8.91 17.28 1.93
C TRP A 234 -7.92 17.43 3.10
N CYS A 235 -8.11 18.41 3.99
CA CYS A 235 -7.30 18.56 5.20
C CYS A 235 -7.50 17.39 6.19
N ASP A 236 -8.59 16.64 6.08
CA ASP A 236 -8.92 15.48 6.89
C ASP A 236 -8.18 14.21 6.42
N GLU A 237 -7.55 13.50 7.34
CA GLU A 237 -6.76 12.30 7.04
C GLU A 237 -7.62 11.13 6.59
N ASP A 238 -8.81 10.97 7.15
CA ASP A 238 -9.69 9.86 6.80
C ASP A 238 -10.24 10.04 5.38
N ILE A 239 -10.48 11.29 4.95
CA ILE A 239 -10.83 11.62 3.57
C ILE A 239 -9.71 11.20 2.61
N ARG A 240 -8.44 11.53 2.92
CA ARG A 240 -7.32 11.14 2.05
C ARG A 240 -7.17 9.62 1.94
N LYS A 241 -7.30 8.91 3.06
CA LYS A 241 -7.19 7.44 3.11
C LYS A 241 -8.30 6.72 2.35
N GLN A 242 -9.52 7.26 2.40
CA GLN A 242 -10.69 6.60 1.84
C GLN A 242 -10.96 6.91 0.36
N LYS A 243 -10.17 7.78 -0.29
CA LYS A 243 -10.32 8.10 -1.72
C LYS A 243 -10.36 6.83 -2.59
N TRP A 244 -11.13 6.84 -3.67
CA TRP A 244 -11.27 5.67 -4.54
C TRP A 244 -10.01 5.41 -5.39
N ALA A 245 -9.59 6.40 -6.16
CA ALA A 245 -8.55 6.22 -7.18
C ALA A 245 -7.62 7.43 -7.23
N ASP A 246 -6.69 7.41 -8.18
CA ASP A 246 -5.74 8.51 -8.38
C ASP A 246 -6.40 9.76 -8.96
N ALA A 247 -7.57 9.63 -9.60
CA ALA A 247 -8.24 10.72 -10.30
C ALA A 247 -9.57 11.17 -9.67
N SER A 248 -10.10 10.49 -8.64
CA SER A 248 -11.36 10.91 -8.00
C SER A 248 -11.50 10.37 -6.57
N TYR A 249 -12.21 11.11 -5.72
CA TYR A 249 -12.59 10.62 -4.40
C TYR A 249 -13.67 9.53 -4.49
N PHE A 250 -14.72 9.74 -5.29
CA PHE A 250 -15.83 8.80 -5.46
C PHE A 250 -15.62 7.81 -6.61
N LYS A 251 -16.22 6.61 -6.49
CA LYS A 251 -16.46 5.72 -7.64
C LYS A 251 -17.59 6.24 -8.51
N ALA A 252 -17.59 5.89 -9.79
CA ALA A 252 -18.67 6.25 -10.70
C ALA A 252 -20.02 5.67 -10.25
N GLU A 253 -20.01 4.45 -9.70
CA GLU A 253 -21.22 3.75 -9.24
C GLU A 253 -21.74 4.26 -7.89
N GLU A 254 -20.90 5.00 -7.15
CA GLU A 254 -21.25 5.57 -5.85
C GLU A 254 -21.98 6.92 -5.99
N MET A 255 -21.91 7.55 -7.16
CA MET A 255 -22.49 8.86 -7.41
C MET A 255 -23.98 8.87 -7.10
N GLN A 256 -24.41 9.82 -6.26
CA GLN A 256 -25.81 9.97 -5.83
C GLN A 256 -26.39 8.73 -5.12
N THR A 257 -25.53 7.93 -4.48
CA THR A 257 -25.92 6.82 -3.60
C THR A 257 -25.53 7.10 -2.15
N SER A 258 -26.17 6.40 -1.20
CA SER A 258 -25.70 6.40 0.19
C SER A 258 -24.54 5.42 0.34
N CYS A 259 -23.31 5.93 0.35
CA CYS A 259 -22.09 5.14 0.52
C CYS A 259 -21.23 5.66 1.68
N GLU A 260 -20.27 4.85 2.12
CA GLU A 260 -19.35 5.20 3.22
C GLU A 260 -18.58 6.50 2.94
N ARG A 261 -18.04 6.65 1.73
CA ARG A 261 -17.33 7.86 1.30
C ARG A 261 -18.20 9.12 1.36
N TYR A 262 -19.47 9.01 0.96
CA TYR A 262 -20.39 10.14 0.99
C TYR A 262 -20.67 10.56 2.42
N ASN A 263 -20.94 9.60 3.30
CA ASN A 263 -21.17 9.87 4.72
C ASN A 263 -19.93 10.44 5.41
N LEU A 264 -18.74 9.93 5.08
CA LEU A 264 -17.47 10.43 5.60
C LEU A 264 -17.19 11.86 5.12
N LEU A 265 -17.44 12.16 3.84
CA LEU A 265 -17.30 13.50 3.29
C LEU A 265 -18.26 14.49 3.98
N LEU A 266 -19.53 14.11 4.17
CA LEU A 266 -20.49 14.94 4.91
C LEU A 266 -20.03 15.17 6.35
N HIS A 267 -19.53 14.13 7.03
CA HIS A 267 -19.06 14.24 8.41
C HIS A 267 -17.85 15.16 8.52
N SER A 268 -16.86 14.98 7.65
CA SER A 268 -15.66 15.83 7.60
C SER A 268 -16.02 17.28 7.32
N LEU A 269 -16.93 17.54 6.36
CA LEU A 269 -17.40 18.88 6.04
C LEU A 269 -18.14 19.51 7.22
N GLN A 270 -19.04 18.78 7.86
CA GLN A 270 -19.81 19.28 8.99
C GLN A 270 -18.89 19.63 10.17
N THR A 271 -17.94 18.75 10.48
CA THR A 271 -16.99 18.92 11.60
C THR A 271 -16.03 20.07 11.36
N ASN A 272 -15.50 20.21 10.14
CA ASN A 272 -14.44 21.18 9.84
C ASN A 272 -14.96 22.54 9.36
N TRP A 273 -16.12 22.58 8.70
CA TRP A 273 -16.59 23.72 7.92
C TRP A 273 -18.06 24.09 8.17
N GLY A 274 -18.75 23.33 9.03
CA GLY A 274 -20.09 23.64 9.49
C GLY A 274 -21.23 23.06 8.63
N THR A 275 -22.43 23.15 9.18
CA THR A 275 -23.63 22.52 8.61
C THR A 275 -24.07 23.15 7.29
N ARG A 276 -23.86 24.45 7.08
CA ARG A 276 -24.27 25.15 5.85
C ARG A 276 -23.52 24.65 4.61
N VAL A 277 -22.21 24.40 4.73
CA VAL A 277 -21.40 23.79 3.65
C VAL A 277 -21.91 22.39 3.33
N THR A 278 -22.20 21.62 4.38
CA THR A 278 -22.73 20.25 4.27
C THR A 278 -24.08 20.22 3.56
N SER A 279 -24.97 21.18 3.86
CA SER A 279 -26.28 21.30 3.21
C SER A 279 -26.19 21.59 1.71
N LEU A 280 -25.21 22.38 1.26
CA LEU A 280 -25.00 22.63 -0.17
C LEU A 280 -24.57 21.36 -0.91
N LEU A 281 -23.66 20.56 -0.32
CA LEU A 281 -23.30 19.25 -0.90
C LEU A 281 -24.50 18.30 -0.94
N GLN A 282 -25.30 18.24 0.13
CA GLN A 282 -26.52 17.41 0.17
C GLN A 282 -27.51 17.81 -0.93
N GLN A 283 -27.79 19.10 -1.09
CA GLN A 283 -28.66 19.61 -2.14
C GLN A 283 -28.15 19.22 -3.54
N ALA A 284 -26.84 19.33 -3.79
CA ALA A 284 -26.26 18.89 -5.05
C ALA A 284 -26.43 17.38 -5.25
N TRP A 285 -26.10 16.57 -4.22
CA TRP A 285 -26.14 15.12 -4.25
C TRP A 285 -27.54 14.55 -4.49
N GLU A 286 -28.58 15.20 -3.97
CA GLU A 286 -29.99 14.81 -4.11
C GLU A 286 -30.68 15.36 -5.36
N SER A 287 -29.99 16.21 -6.14
CA SER A 287 -30.55 16.83 -7.34
C SER A 287 -30.89 15.81 -8.43
N ASN A 288 -31.92 16.11 -9.23
CA ASN A 288 -32.29 15.31 -10.41
C ASN A 288 -32.05 16.06 -11.74
N ARG A 289 -31.61 17.31 -11.65
CA ARG A 289 -31.20 18.16 -12.77
C ARG A 289 -30.25 19.25 -12.27
N PHE A 290 -29.48 19.82 -13.19
CA PHE A 290 -28.46 20.81 -12.85
C PHE A 290 -29.02 22.08 -12.19
N GLU A 291 -30.23 22.50 -12.54
CA GLU A 291 -30.86 23.72 -12.00
C GLU A 291 -31.26 23.58 -10.52
N GLU A 292 -31.40 22.35 -10.02
CA GLU A 292 -31.71 22.05 -8.61
C GLU A 292 -30.45 22.08 -7.72
N CYS A 293 -29.26 21.96 -8.31
CA CYS A 293 -28.01 22.11 -7.59
C CYS A 293 -27.86 23.56 -7.08
N PRO A 294 -27.19 23.77 -5.93
CA PRO A 294 -26.89 25.11 -5.44
C PRO A 294 -26.06 25.89 -6.47
N SER A 295 -26.40 27.16 -6.63
CA SER A 295 -25.63 28.10 -7.44
C SER A 295 -24.27 28.40 -6.79
N PHE A 296 -23.30 28.83 -7.59
CA PHE A 296 -22.01 29.25 -7.05
C PHE A 296 -22.10 30.58 -6.29
N THR A 297 -23.18 31.34 -6.49
CA THR A 297 -23.50 32.49 -5.63
C THR A 297 -23.88 32.05 -4.22
N GLU A 298 -24.72 31.02 -4.06
CA GLU A 298 -25.07 30.46 -2.74
C GLU A 298 -23.83 29.88 -2.02
N TRP A 299 -22.97 29.16 -2.76
CA TRP A 299 -21.67 28.71 -2.22
C TRP A 299 -20.81 29.89 -1.76
N HIS A 300 -20.78 31.00 -2.50
CA HIS A 300 -19.97 32.16 -2.16
C HIS A 300 -20.50 32.86 -0.90
N GLU A 301 -21.82 32.99 -0.74
CA GLU A 301 -22.44 33.54 0.47
C GLU A 301 -22.07 32.72 1.71
N VAL A 302 -22.19 31.39 1.64
CA VAL A 302 -21.80 30.50 2.76
C VAL A 302 -20.30 30.60 3.07
N LEU A 303 -19.45 30.71 2.05
CA LEU A 303 -18.00 30.80 2.25
C LEU A 303 -17.56 32.14 2.83
N SER A 304 -18.21 33.25 2.45
CA SER A 304 -17.96 34.58 3.03
C SER A 304 -18.25 34.61 4.52
N ASP A 305 -19.39 34.03 4.95
CA ASP A 305 -19.73 33.93 6.37
C ASP A 305 -18.69 33.09 7.15
N LEU A 306 -18.14 32.04 6.51
CA LEU A 306 -17.10 31.20 7.10
C LEU A 306 -15.76 31.94 7.26
N GLU A 307 -15.42 32.81 6.32
CA GLU A 307 -14.19 33.62 6.36
C GLU A 307 -14.18 34.56 7.56
N GLU A 308 -15.30 35.24 7.82
CA GLU A 308 -15.45 36.12 8.98
C GLU A 308 -15.27 35.36 10.30
N VAL A 309 -15.78 34.13 10.38
CA VAL A 309 -15.60 33.25 11.56
C VAL A 309 -14.13 32.83 11.72
N ILE A 310 -13.47 32.41 10.64
CA ILE A 310 -12.06 31.98 10.67
C ILE A 310 -11.12 33.14 11.04
N GLU A 311 -11.38 34.34 10.54
CA GLU A 311 -10.61 35.55 10.90
C GLU A 311 -10.82 35.93 12.37
N HIS A 312 -12.05 35.83 12.88
CA HIS A 312 -12.36 36.13 14.29
C HIS A 312 -11.77 35.10 15.27
N ASP A 313 -11.77 33.81 14.90
CA ASP A 313 -11.16 32.73 15.68
C ASP A 313 -9.63 32.84 15.74
N LYS A 314 -8.98 33.35 14.70
CA LYS A 314 -7.53 33.64 14.70
C LYS A 314 -7.17 34.75 15.68
N GLU A 315 -7.93 35.85 15.70
CA GLU A 315 -7.71 36.96 16.63
C GLU A 315 -7.97 36.54 18.09
N THR A 316 -9.01 35.74 18.32
CA THR A 316 -9.40 35.27 19.67
C THR A 316 -8.39 34.26 20.22
N ASN A 317 -7.96 33.28 19.41
CA ASN A 317 -6.95 32.29 19.84
C ASN A 317 -5.58 32.92 20.12
N GLN A 318 -5.22 33.99 19.40
CA GLN A 318 -3.97 34.70 19.65
C GLN A 318 -4.00 35.51 20.96
N GLN A 319 -5.14 36.10 21.32
CA GLN A 319 -5.32 36.76 22.63
C GLN A 319 -5.35 35.78 23.79
N VAL A 320 -6.03 34.63 23.66
CA VAL A 320 -6.08 33.59 24.68
C VAL A 320 -4.70 32.94 24.89
N SER A 321 -3.98 32.64 23.81
CA SER A 321 -2.62 32.09 23.88
C SER A 321 -1.65 33.05 24.59
N ASN A 322 -1.71 34.35 24.27
CA ASN A 322 -0.89 35.36 24.93
C ASN A 322 -1.21 35.53 26.42
N SER A 323 -2.49 35.41 26.81
CA SER A 323 -2.91 35.47 28.22
C SER A 323 -2.42 34.25 29.02
N VAL A 324 -2.56 33.05 28.47
CA VAL A 324 -2.09 31.79 29.09
C VAL A 324 -0.57 31.79 29.22
N PHE A 325 0.15 32.24 28.18
CA PHE A 325 1.61 32.38 28.23
C PHE A 325 2.06 33.33 29.34
N LEU A 326 1.45 34.52 29.43
CA LEU A 326 1.79 35.51 30.45
C LEU A 326 1.53 34.98 31.88
N SER A 327 0.43 34.25 32.08
CA SER A 327 0.10 33.63 33.36
C SER A 327 1.16 32.61 33.79
N LYS A 328 1.57 31.72 32.89
CA LYS A 328 2.59 30.69 33.20
C LYS A 328 3.97 31.32 33.49
N CYS A 329 4.35 32.38 32.80
CA CYS A 329 5.60 33.10 33.09
C CYS A 329 5.61 33.75 34.48
N LEU A 330 4.50 34.40 34.87
CA LEU A 330 4.36 34.98 36.22
C LEU A 330 4.38 33.90 37.32
N GLU A 331 3.79 32.74 37.04
CA GLU A 331 3.79 31.60 37.96
C GLU A 331 5.20 31.04 38.19
N ILE A 332 6.00 30.87 37.12
CA ILE A 332 7.42 30.50 37.24
C ILE A 332 8.19 31.51 38.08
N ALA A 333 8.00 32.82 37.83
CA ALA A 333 8.70 33.87 38.56
C ALA A 333 8.42 33.80 40.07
N ARG A 334 7.15 33.55 40.46
CA ARG A 334 6.75 33.33 41.86
C ARG A 334 7.35 32.06 42.45
N LEU A 335 7.35 30.95 41.71
CA LEU A 335 7.97 29.70 42.15
C LEU A 335 9.47 29.85 42.43
N PHE A 336 10.17 30.68 41.65
CA PHE A 336 11.57 31.01 41.94
C PHE A 336 11.72 31.81 43.24
N GLU A 337 10.83 32.75 43.54
CA GLU A 337 10.84 33.47 44.82
C GLU A 337 10.57 32.54 46.00
N GLU A 338 9.54 31.70 45.92
CA GLU A 338 9.17 30.74 46.98
C GLU A 338 10.30 29.76 47.30
N LYS A 339 11.07 29.35 46.28
CA LYS A 339 12.20 28.44 46.43
C LYS A 339 13.51 29.14 46.83
N GLY A 340 13.47 30.45 47.10
CA GLY A 340 14.65 31.22 47.51
C GLY A 340 15.69 31.36 46.41
N MET A 341 15.25 31.45 45.14
CA MET A 341 16.10 31.63 43.95
C MET A 341 15.91 33.06 43.37
N PRO A 342 16.31 34.12 44.10
CA PRO A 342 15.97 35.50 43.75
C PRO A 342 16.57 35.95 42.40
N GLN A 343 17.73 35.42 42.00
CA GLN A 343 18.32 35.73 40.69
C GLN A 343 17.50 35.23 39.49
N ALA A 344 16.81 34.09 39.62
CA ALA A 344 15.99 33.54 38.54
C ALA A 344 14.62 34.23 38.49
N ALA A 345 14.05 34.55 39.65
CA ALA A 345 12.85 35.38 39.76
C ALA A 345 13.07 36.77 39.15
N LEU A 346 14.17 37.43 39.49
CA LEU A 346 14.54 38.75 38.95
C LEU A 346 14.67 38.70 37.42
N TYR A 347 15.28 37.65 36.87
CA TYR A 347 15.40 37.45 35.42
C TYR A 347 14.04 37.29 34.74
N GLU A 348 13.14 36.48 35.28
CA GLU A 348 11.78 36.32 34.72
C GLU A 348 10.97 37.61 34.81
N TYR A 349 10.93 38.30 35.96
CA TYR A 349 10.18 39.54 36.08
C TYR A 349 10.67 40.63 35.13
N THR A 350 11.99 40.72 34.94
CA THR A 350 12.60 41.65 33.97
C THR A 350 12.20 41.29 32.54
N ALA A 351 12.22 39.99 32.19
CA ALA A 351 11.79 39.51 30.88
C ALA A 351 10.30 39.80 30.63
N ILE A 352 9.43 39.54 31.61
CA ILE A 352 7.99 39.79 31.52
C ILE A 352 7.70 41.29 31.35
N SER A 353 8.37 42.16 32.12
CA SER A 353 8.17 43.61 32.04
C SER A 353 8.50 44.20 30.65
N SER A 354 9.40 43.55 29.91
CA SER A 354 9.79 43.95 28.56
C SER A 354 8.79 43.59 27.44
N LEU A 355 7.79 42.74 27.73
CA LEU A 355 6.80 42.31 26.73
C LEU A 355 5.85 43.46 26.32
N GLU A 356 5.53 43.54 25.02
CA GLU A 356 4.67 44.61 24.46
C GLU A 356 3.23 44.56 24.98
N HIS A 357 2.68 43.36 25.20
CA HIS A 357 1.26 43.15 25.54
C HIS A 357 0.95 43.16 27.04
N VAL A 358 1.93 43.47 27.90
CA VAL A 358 1.71 43.57 29.36
C VAL A 358 1.06 44.90 29.71
N THR A 359 -0.01 44.84 30.51
CA THR A 359 -0.77 46.02 30.90
C THR A 359 0.10 47.01 31.69
N LYS A 360 -0.19 48.31 31.54
CA LYS A 360 0.55 49.36 32.24
C LYS A 360 0.55 49.18 33.77
N ALA A 361 -0.57 48.71 34.34
CA ALA A 361 -0.69 48.45 35.77
C ALA A 361 0.26 47.32 36.24
N LEU A 362 0.32 46.21 35.49
CA LEU A 362 1.21 45.10 35.81
C LEU A 362 2.69 45.48 35.63
N LYS A 363 3.03 46.33 34.66
CA LYS A 363 4.41 46.85 34.51
C LYS A 363 4.88 47.66 35.73
N GLU A 364 4.00 48.47 36.33
CA GLU A 364 4.33 49.21 37.56
C GLU A 364 4.49 48.26 38.76
N GLU A 365 3.65 47.23 38.88
CA GLU A 365 3.77 46.21 39.93
C GLU A 365 5.09 45.43 39.83
N LEU A 366 5.42 44.97 38.62
CA LEU A 366 6.68 44.27 38.35
C LEU A 366 7.90 45.15 38.63
N LYS A 367 7.82 46.45 38.35
CA LYS A 367 8.91 47.39 38.62
C LYS A 367 9.27 47.42 40.10
N THR A 368 8.28 47.47 40.99
CA THR A 368 8.50 47.44 42.45
C THR A 368 9.12 46.12 42.91
N LEU A 369 8.67 44.98 42.36
CA LEU A 369 9.23 43.66 42.67
C LEU A 369 10.69 43.52 42.22
N ILE A 370 10.99 44.01 41.01
CA ILE A 370 12.35 44.02 40.44
C ILE A 370 13.29 44.86 41.32
N GLU A 371 12.88 46.06 41.73
CA GLU A 371 13.68 46.93 42.62
C GLU A 371 13.98 46.24 43.96
N LEU A 372 13.01 45.56 44.55
CA LEU A 372 13.17 44.85 45.82
C LEU A 372 14.14 43.64 45.73
N LEU A 373 14.08 42.89 44.63
CA LEU A 373 14.95 41.74 44.40
C LEU A 373 16.40 42.16 44.07
N GLN A 374 16.59 43.34 43.44
CA GLN A 374 17.90 43.90 43.14
C GLN A 374 18.71 44.30 44.39
N GLU A 375 18.04 44.64 45.50
CA GLU A 375 18.71 45.03 46.76
C GLU A 375 19.29 43.85 47.55
N GLN A 376 18.93 42.61 47.21
CA GLN A 376 19.47 41.41 47.88
C GLN A 376 20.87 41.06 47.34
N PRO A 377 21.79 40.46 48.14
CA PRO A 377 23.09 40.04 47.64
C PRO A 377 22.96 38.78 46.75
N HIS A 378 23.17 38.92 45.44
CA HIS A 378 23.18 37.80 44.48
C HIS A 378 24.39 37.85 43.53
N GLN A 379 24.86 36.66 43.11
CA GLN A 379 25.88 36.55 42.06
C GLN A 379 25.21 36.54 40.69
N ASP A 380 25.44 37.60 39.92
CA ASP A 380 24.84 37.80 38.61
C ASP A 380 25.56 36.96 37.54
N ASN A 381 25.27 35.65 37.53
CA ASN A 381 25.88 34.68 36.63
C ASN A 381 24.81 33.90 35.85
N LYS A 382 24.78 34.08 34.53
CA LYS A 382 23.82 33.40 33.61
C LYS A 382 23.84 31.87 33.74
N LYS A 383 25.00 31.29 34.10
CA LYS A 383 25.12 29.84 34.35
C LYS A 383 24.38 29.41 35.61
N SER A 384 24.35 30.26 36.64
CA SER A 384 23.60 30.05 37.88
C SER A 384 22.09 30.12 37.62
N ILE A 385 21.65 31.09 36.79
CA ILE A 385 20.23 31.22 36.42
C ILE A 385 19.74 29.99 35.66
N LEU A 386 20.48 29.54 34.63
CA LEU A 386 20.14 28.32 33.89
C LEU A 386 20.02 27.09 34.81
N GLN A 387 20.90 26.99 35.81
CA GLN A 387 20.85 25.91 36.80
C GLN A 387 19.57 25.98 37.66
N CYS A 388 19.13 27.18 38.07
CA CYS A 388 17.85 27.34 38.78
C CYS A 388 16.66 26.84 37.95
N TYR A 389 16.64 27.09 36.63
CA TYR A 389 15.55 26.59 35.77
C TYR A 389 15.55 25.08 35.64
N LEU A 390 16.72 24.45 35.49
CA LEU A 390 16.84 23.00 35.44
C LEU A 390 16.41 22.35 36.77
N GLU A 391 16.78 22.94 37.90
CA GLU A 391 16.35 22.52 39.23
C GLU A 391 14.83 22.65 39.40
N LEU A 392 14.23 23.76 38.94
CA LEU A 392 12.78 23.96 38.98
C LEU A 392 12.04 22.97 38.08
N ALA A 393 12.50 22.76 36.84
CA ALA A 393 11.88 21.83 35.90
C ALA A 393 11.89 20.40 36.44
N THR A 394 13.03 19.95 36.96
CA THR A 394 13.19 18.62 37.56
C THR A 394 12.28 18.45 38.78
N GLN A 395 12.16 19.49 39.62
CA GLN A 395 11.28 19.43 40.78
C GLN A 395 9.80 19.35 40.39
N LEU A 396 9.38 20.12 39.39
CA LEU A 396 8.00 20.08 38.88
C LEU A 396 7.67 18.72 38.27
N GLU A 397 8.63 18.04 37.63
CA GLU A 397 8.45 16.65 37.20
C GLU A 397 8.26 15.69 38.39
N LEU A 398 9.06 15.82 39.45
CA LEU A 398 8.93 15.00 40.66
C LEU A 398 7.60 15.23 41.39
N GLU A 399 7.06 16.44 41.32
CA GLU A 399 5.77 16.83 41.89
C GLU A 399 4.58 16.52 40.96
N ASN A 400 4.81 15.88 39.80
CA ASN A 400 3.81 15.57 38.77
C ASN A 400 3.11 16.79 38.14
N HIS A 401 3.74 17.97 38.19
CA HIS A 401 3.27 19.17 37.48
C HIS A 401 3.75 19.16 36.01
N THR A 402 3.35 18.15 35.24
CA THR A 402 3.86 17.86 33.89
C THR A 402 3.73 19.03 32.92
N SER A 403 2.59 19.73 32.92
CA SER A 403 2.36 20.89 32.04
C SER A 403 3.31 22.07 32.34
N MET A 404 3.60 22.29 33.61
CA MET A 404 4.49 23.38 34.05
C MET A 404 5.96 22.99 33.84
N ALA A 405 6.34 21.74 34.13
CA ALA A 405 7.67 21.22 33.84
C ALA A 405 8.00 21.34 32.35
N CYS A 406 7.08 20.91 31.46
CA CYS A 406 7.23 21.05 30.01
C CYS A 406 7.39 22.52 29.60
N PHE A 407 6.61 23.43 30.19
CA PHE A 407 6.73 24.86 29.93
C PHE A 407 8.09 25.42 30.38
N VAL A 408 8.61 25.04 31.56
CA VAL A 408 9.95 25.45 32.04
C VAL A 408 11.05 24.92 31.11
N TYR A 409 10.96 23.67 30.63
CA TYR A 409 11.92 23.12 29.66
C TYR A 409 11.92 23.89 28.34
N LYS A 410 10.74 24.27 27.82
CA LYS A 410 10.63 25.15 26.65
C LYS A 410 11.23 26.54 26.90
N ARG A 411 11.10 27.08 28.12
CA ARG A 411 11.77 28.34 28.52
C ARG A 411 13.29 28.18 28.55
N ILE A 412 13.82 27.05 29.03
CA ILE A 412 15.26 26.77 29.03
C ILE A 412 15.82 26.82 27.61
N MET A 413 15.13 26.25 26.62
CA MET A 413 15.56 26.25 25.21
C MET A 413 15.73 27.65 24.59
N GLN A 414 15.17 28.69 25.23
CA GLN A 414 15.31 30.08 24.78
C GLN A 414 16.58 30.76 25.31
N PHE A 415 17.36 30.09 26.16
CA PHE A 415 18.65 30.62 26.64
C PHE A 415 19.68 30.64 25.51
N PRO A 416 20.45 31.73 25.34
CA PRO A 416 21.48 31.81 24.32
C PRO A 416 22.68 30.92 24.67
N ASN A 417 23.31 30.30 23.67
CA ASN A 417 24.53 29.49 23.77
C ASN A 417 24.40 28.20 24.63
N LEU A 418 23.29 27.48 24.52
CA LEU A 418 23.15 26.14 25.10
C LEU A 418 24.03 25.11 24.38
N ASP A 419 24.55 24.14 25.13
CA ASP A 419 25.28 23.01 24.58
C ASP A 419 24.37 22.08 23.76
N GLN A 420 24.83 21.58 22.62
CA GLN A 420 24.03 20.74 21.72
C GLN A 420 23.56 19.44 22.36
N ALA A 421 24.36 18.87 23.27
CA ALA A 421 23.97 17.69 24.04
C ALA A 421 22.78 17.98 24.96
N LEU A 422 22.82 19.09 25.69
CA LEU A 422 21.74 19.54 26.57
C LEU A 422 20.46 19.88 25.79
N VAL A 423 20.59 20.50 24.62
CA VAL A 423 19.44 20.79 23.74
C VAL A 423 18.75 19.48 23.31
N SER A 424 19.53 18.48 22.90
CA SER A 424 19.00 17.18 22.47
C SER A 424 18.30 16.44 23.61
N GLU A 425 18.86 16.50 24.82
CA GLU A 425 18.29 15.89 26.02
C GLU A 425 16.97 16.56 26.43
N ILE A 426 16.93 17.90 26.48
CA ILE A 426 15.71 18.64 26.80
C ILE A 426 14.61 18.42 25.76
N GLN A 427 14.96 18.33 24.47
CA GLN A 427 13.99 18.01 23.41
C GLN A 427 13.36 16.63 23.59
N GLN A 428 14.16 15.64 24.02
CA GLN A 428 13.64 14.31 24.32
C GLN A 428 12.70 14.34 25.53
N ILE A 429 13.06 15.06 26.60
CA ILE A 429 12.22 15.21 27.80
C ILE A 429 10.90 15.90 27.46
N ILE A 430 10.91 16.98 26.66
CA ILE A 430 9.69 17.66 26.21
C ILE A 430 8.78 16.68 25.47
N LYS A 431 9.33 15.90 24.54
CA LYS A 431 8.57 14.90 23.77
C LYS A 431 7.96 13.82 24.67
N GLU A 432 8.69 13.36 25.68
CA GLU A 432 8.19 12.39 26.65
C GLU A 432 7.07 12.98 27.53
N LEU A 433 7.20 14.22 27.99
CA LEU A 433 6.18 14.90 28.79
C LEU A 433 4.91 15.21 27.99
N GLU A 434 5.03 15.64 26.73
CA GLU A 434 3.89 15.87 25.82
C GLU A 434 3.13 14.57 25.53
N SER A 435 3.84 13.46 25.33
CA SER A 435 3.20 12.15 25.14
C SER A 435 2.46 11.64 26.39
N LYS A 436 2.84 12.08 27.59
CA LYS A 436 2.14 11.76 28.85
C LYS A 436 0.87 12.59 29.03
N GLU A 437 0.84 13.84 28.55
CA GLU A 437 -0.40 14.65 28.53
C GLU A 437 -1.44 14.08 27.56
N GLU A 438 -1.01 13.61 26.37
CA GLU A 438 -1.90 12.97 25.40
C GLU A 438 -2.54 11.69 25.96
N ASN A 439 -1.74 10.78 26.54
CA ASN A 439 -2.25 9.54 27.16
C ASN A 439 -3.06 9.78 28.46
N GLY A 440 -2.77 10.85 29.20
CA GLY A 440 -3.50 11.21 30.42
C GLY A 440 -4.91 11.75 30.15
N SER A 441 -5.13 12.36 28.99
CA SER A 441 -6.46 12.82 28.56
C SER A 441 -7.39 11.68 28.11
N GLU A 442 -6.85 10.54 27.65
CA GLU A 442 -7.62 9.32 27.35
C GLU A 442 -7.94 8.49 28.61
N GLN A 443 -7.11 8.54 29.67
CA GLN A 443 -7.37 7.81 30.92
C GLN A 443 -8.31 8.53 31.90
N LEU A 444 -8.46 9.87 31.80
CA LEU A 444 -9.38 10.62 32.67
C LEU A 444 -10.87 10.43 32.33
N ALA A 445 -11.19 9.85 31.16
CA ALA A 445 -12.56 9.51 30.76
C ALA A 445 -13.03 8.12 31.25
N ALA A 446 -12.16 7.32 31.86
CA ALA A 446 -12.46 5.94 32.27
C ALA A 446 -12.37 5.66 33.78
N SER A 447 -12.12 6.66 34.64
CA SER A 447 -12.01 6.44 36.09
C SER A 447 -12.80 7.45 36.92
N LEU A 448 -14.13 7.40 36.80
CA LEU A 448 -15.05 7.89 37.82
C LEU A 448 -15.84 6.71 38.38
N HIS A 449 -15.16 5.82 39.11
CA HIS A 449 -15.73 5.08 40.25
C HIS A 449 -14.61 4.42 41.08
N GLU A 450 -14.42 4.99 42.28
CA GLU A 450 -13.91 4.41 43.52
C GLU A 450 -12.40 4.11 43.74
N THR A 451 -11.85 4.96 44.60
CA THR A 451 -10.96 4.73 45.77
C THR A 451 -9.53 4.20 45.59
N VAL A 452 -8.60 5.15 45.73
CA VAL A 452 -7.17 4.96 46.02
C VAL A 452 -6.97 4.57 47.49
N PRO A 453 -6.07 3.62 47.78
CA PRO A 453 -5.11 3.88 48.85
C PRO A 453 -3.65 3.74 48.39
N ASN A 454 -2.91 4.83 48.60
CA ASN A 454 -1.49 4.96 48.90
C ASN A 454 -0.68 3.65 49.03
N SER A 455 0.35 3.50 48.20
CA SER A 455 1.76 3.59 48.66
C SER A 455 2.76 3.17 47.58
N ILE A 456 3.40 4.15 46.95
CA ILE A 456 4.77 4.01 46.47
C ILE A 456 5.56 5.17 47.03
N LEU A 457 6.09 4.98 48.23
CA LEU A 457 7.26 5.71 48.71
C LEU A 457 8.15 4.73 49.45
N GLN A 458 9.38 4.64 48.95
CA GLN A 458 10.61 4.26 49.64
C GLN A 458 11.15 2.81 49.51
N ASN A 459 12.10 2.73 48.58
CA ASN A 459 13.51 2.42 48.83
C ASN A 459 13.95 0.95 48.91
N ARG A 460 14.61 0.53 47.82
CA ARG A 460 15.86 -0.23 47.93
C ARG A 460 16.94 0.64 48.57
N LYS A 461 17.10 0.55 49.89
CA LYS A 461 18.42 0.54 50.56
C LYS A 461 18.33 -0.39 51.77
N LYS A 462 19.11 -1.47 51.70
CA LYS A 462 19.32 -2.48 52.75
C LYS A 462 19.70 -1.84 54.10
N LYS A 463 19.10 -2.31 55.20
CA LYS A 463 19.81 -2.91 56.35
C LYS A 463 18.85 -3.51 57.39
N ASN A 464 19.30 -4.63 57.96
CA ASN A 464 18.76 -5.41 59.07
C ASN A 464 18.11 -4.60 60.22
N ASN A 465 17.01 -5.12 60.78
CA ASN A 465 16.98 -5.71 62.13
C ASN A 465 15.58 -6.23 62.50
N GLN A 466 15.53 -7.54 62.75
CA GLN A 466 15.04 -8.21 63.97
C GLN A 466 13.65 -7.90 64.60
N VAL A 467 12.96 -9.02 64.89
CA VAL A 467 12.06 -9.35 66.03
C VAL A 467 10.55 -9.45 65.75
N ASP A 468 10.09 -10.71 65.83
CA ASP A 468 8.87 -11.35 66.39
C ASP A 468 7.55 -10.58 66.53
N TYR A 469 6.42 -11.27 66.25
CA TYR A 469 5.60 -11.98 67.25
C TYR A 469 4.50 -12.85 66.59
N ASP A 470 4.51 -14.14 66.96
CA ASP A 470 3.43 -15.02 67.47
C ASP A 470 2.03 -15.18 66.81
N ILE A 471 1.73 -16.48 66.52
CA ILE A 471 0.60 -17.33 67.01
C ILE A 471 -0.83 -16.91 66.61
N ASP A 472 -1.80 -17.78 66.31
CA ASP A 472 -1.93 -19.19 65.88
C ASP A 472 -3.42 -19.39 65.53
N ASP A 473 -3.70 -20.54 64.93
CA ASP A 473 -4.88 -21.40 65.10
C ASP A 473 -6.15 -21.23 64.25
N GLU A 474 -6.36 -22.33 63.50
CA GLU A 474 -7.59 -23.03 63.20
C GLU A 474 -8.68 -22.30 62.40
N ILE A 475 -8.98 -22.84 61.21
CA ILE A 475 -10.30 -23.45 60.95
C ILE A 475 -10.35 -24.17 59.57
N LEU A 476 -10.50 -25.50 59.69
CA LEU A 476 -11.34 -26.44 58.93
C LEU A 476 -10.99 -26.89 57.49
N ASN A 477 -10.38 -28.08 57.49
CA ASN A 477 -10.53 -29.22 56.59
C ASN A 477 -11.88 -29.39 55.83
N ALA A 478 -11.79 -29.78 54.55
CA ALA A 478 -12.68 -30.77 53.94
C ALA A 478 -11.97 -31.54 52.79
N LYS A 479 -11.89 -32.87 52.94
CA LYS A 479 -11.37 -33.85 51.95
C LYS A 479 -12.51 -34.44 51.10
N PRO A 480 -12.22 -34.94 49.87
CA PRO A 480 -13.21 -35.46 48.94
C PRO A 480 -13.59 -36.92 49.22
N SER A 481 -14.86 -37.28 48.98
CA SER A 481 -15.41 -38.64 49.16
C SER A 481 -15.69 -39.33 47.82
N ASN A 482 -15.27 -40.59 47.73
CA ASN A 482 -15.59 -41.57 46.69
C ASN A 482 -16.42 -42.69 47.32
N GLN A 483 -17.55 -43.10 46.70
CA GLN A 483 -18.10 -44.47 46.80
C GLN A 483 -19.13 -44.75 45.69
N PRO A 484 -19.19 -45.98 45.13
CA PRO A 484 -19.97 -46.31 43.93
C PRO A 484 -21.36 -46.91 44.22
N LEU A 485 -22.30 -46.73 43.28
CA LEU A 485 -23.65 -47.30 43.30
C LEU A 485 -23.67 -48.79 42.89
N THR A 486 -24.35 -49.62 43.69
CA THR A 486 -24.78 -50.98 43.36
C THR A 486 -26.28 -51.03 43.07
N LEU A 487 -26.66 -51.63 41.94
CA LEU A 487 -28.04 -51.90 41.52
C LEU A 487 -28.43 -53.34 41.85
N ALA A 488 -29.54 -53.52 42.56
CA ALA A 488 -30.12 -54.81 42.90
C ALA A 488 -31.07 -55.30 41.78
N THR A 489 -30.92 -56.55 41.36
CA THR A 489 -31.81 -57.26 40.44
C THR A 489 -32.77 -58.19 41.20
N TYR A 490 -34.06 -58.14 40.84
CA TYR A 490 -35.09 -59.10 41.23
C TYR A 490 -35.13 -60.26 40.22
N GLU A 491 -35.13 -61.50 40.71
CA GLU A 491 -35.35 -62.72 39.92
C GLU A 491 -36.83 -63.12 39.95
N GLN A 492 -37.40 -63.47 38.79
CA GLN A 492 -38.63 -64.25 38.65
C GLN A 492 -38.40 -65.39 37.66
N GLU A 493 -38.61 -66.62 38.11
CA GLU A 493 -38.46 -67.85 37.35
C GLU A 493 -39.60 -68.03 36.31
N THR A 494 -39.25 -68.39 35.07
CA THR A 494 -40.19 -68.95 34.09
C THR A 494 -39.56 -70.18 33.41
N GLU A 495 -40.36 -71.24 33.24
CA GLU A 495 -39.89 -72.52 32.66
C GLU A 495 -39.45 -72.39 31.19
N PRO A 496 -38.41 -73.14 30.75
CA PRO A 496 -37.84 -72.97 29.42
C PRO A 496 -38.63 -73.68 28.31
N SER A 497 -38.83 -72.97 27.19
CA SER A 497 -39.54 -73.44 25.98
C SER A 497 -38.82 -74.57 25.24
N SER A 498 -39.54 -75.23 24.31
CA SER A 498 -39.12 -76.38 23.49
C SER A 498 -37.78 -76.21 22.74
N PHE A 499 -37.36 -74.98 22.47
CA PHE A 499 -36.05 -74.62 21.88
C PHE A 499 -34.88 -75.00 22.80
N VAL A 500 -35.03 -74.82 24.12
CA VAL A 500 -33.97 -75.11 25.12
C VAL A 500 -33.71 -76.62 25.23
N LYS A 501 -34.76 -77.45 25.08
CA LYS A 501 -34.64 -78.92 25.05
C LYS A 501 -33.94 -79.42 23.78
N TRP A 502 -34.20 -78.80 22.62
CA TRP A 502 -33.50 -79.10 21.35
C TRP A 502 -32.03 -78.67 21.39
N TRP A 503 -31.75 -77.46 21.90
CA TRP A 503 -30.39 -76.93 22.07
C TRP A 503 -29.53 -77.82 22.98
N ARG A 504 -30.05 -78.27 24.13
CA ARG A 504 -29.32 -79.17 25.04
C ARG A 504 -28.92 -80.51 24.41
N LYS A 505 -29.72 -81.05 23.48
CA LYS A 505 -29.46 -82.34 22.80
C LYS A 505 -28.39 -82.22 21.70
N ASN A 506 -28.33 -81.08 21.01
CA ASN A 506 -27.42 -80.86 19.87
C ASN A 506 -26.18 -79.99 20.20
N LYS A 507 -26.11 -79.41 21.41
CA LYS A 507 -25.05 -78.49 21.88
C LYS A 507 -23.63 -79.02 21.63
N ARG A 508 -23.37 -80.31 21.90
CA ARG A 508 -22.01 -80.89 21.79
C ARG A 508 -21.52 -81.01 20.35
N ASN A 509 -22.38 -81.35 19.40
CA ASN A 509 -22.01 -81.48 17.98
C ASN A 509 -21.94 -80.10 17.27
N ILE A 510 -22.79 -79.15 17.64
CA ILE A 510 -22.74 -77.76 17.13
C ILE A 510 -21.48 -77.03 17.63
N ILE A 511 -21.08 -77.25 18.90
CA ILE A 511 -19.85 -76.66 19.44
C ILE A 511 -18.59 -77.21 18.75
N ILE A 512 -18.55 -78.51 18.41
CA ILE A 512 -17.37 -79.14 17.76
C ILE A 512 -17.27 -78.75 16.28
N VAL A 513 -18.38 -78.74 15.54
CA VAL A 513 -18.39 -78.32 14.13
C VAL A 513 -18.17 -76.81 14.01
N GLY A 514 -18.79 -76.02 14.91
CA GLY A 514 -18.59 -74.58 15.00
C GLY A 514 -17.17 -74.19 15.44
N SER A 515 -16.54 -74.92 16.35
CA SER A 515 -15.15 -74.66 16.76
C SER A 515 -14.14 -75.02 15.67
N THR A 516 -14.39 -76.08 14.88
CA THR A 516 -13.52 -76.47 13.77
C THR A 516 -13.63 -75.47 12.60
N PHE A 517 -14.84 -74.95 12.30
CA PHE A 517 -15.05 -73.87 11.33
C PHE A 517 -14.47 -72.52 11.79
N LEU A 518 -14.56 -72.20 13.09
CA LEU A 518 -13.94 -71.01 13.69
C LEU A 518 -12.41 -71.07 13.68
N VAL A 519 -11.81 -72.24 13.90
CA VAL A 519 -10.34 -72.37 13.94
C VAL A 519 -9.74 -72.45 12.52
N ILE A 520 -10.31 -73.24 11.60
CA ILE A 520 -9.77 -73.38 10.24
C ILE A 520 -10.23 -72.25 9.33
N GLY A 521 -11.53 -71.91 9.35
CA GLY A 521 -12.09 -70.80 8.58
C GLY A 521 -11.72 -69.44 9.15
N GLY A 522 -11.81 -69.28 10.48
CA GLY A 522 -11.37 -68.06 11.15
C GLY A 522 -9.85 -67.89 11.14
N GLY A 523 -9.07 -68.97 11.26
CA GLY A 523 -7.61 -68.93 11.12
C GLY A 523 -7.16 -68.60 9.71
N GLY A 524 -7.79 -69.19 8.67
CA GLY A 524 -7.53 -68.88 7.27
C GLY A 524 -7.94 -67.44 6.89
N PHE A 525 -9.09 -66.98 7.38
CA PHE A 525 -9.56 -65.60 7.18
C PHE A 525 -8.67 -64.59 7.93
N ALA A 526 -8.27 -64.88 9.17
CA ALA A 526 -7.32 -64.07 9.93
C ALA A 526 -5.94 -64.02 9.26
N TYR A 527 -5.45 -65.14 8.72
CA TYR A 527 -4.20 -65.19 7.96
C TYR A 527 -4.30 -64.39 6.65
N TYR A 528 -5.42 -64.48 5.94
CA TYR A 528 -5.69 -63.66 4.74
C TYR A 528 -5.74 -62.16 5.07
N LEU A 529 -6.48 -61.76 6.11
CA LEU A 529 -6.52 -60.37 6.58
C LEU A 529 -5.13 -59.89 7.06
N TYR A 530 -4.37 -60.74 7.74
CA TYR A 530 -3.01 -60.44 8.16
C TYR A 530 -2.08 -60.26 6.96
N SER A 531 -2.10 -61.18 5.98
CA SER A 531 -1.27 -61.17 4.77
C SER A 531 -1.60 -59.98 3.86
N THR A 532 -2.88 -59.67 3.66
CA THR A 532 -3.32 -58.50 2.90
C THR A 532 -2.91 -57.20 3.59
N ASN A 533 -3.07 -57.11 4.92
CA ASN A 533 -2.65 -55.93 5.67
C ASN A 533 -1.12 -55.76 5.67
N THR A 534 -0.33 -56.85 5.76
CA THR A 534 1.14 -56.77 5.65
C THR A 534 1.60 -56.33 4.27
N LYS A 535 0.98 -56.85 3.19
CA LYS A 535 1.27 -56.40 1.81
C LYS A 535 0.90 -54.93 1.61
N TYR A 536 -0.27 -54.49 2.05
CA TYR A 536 -0.69 -53.09 2.00
C TYR A 536 0.33 -52.19 2.72
N GLN A 537 0.71 -52.54 3.95
CA GLN A 537 1.67 -51.75 4.73
C GLN A 537 3.06 -51.71 4.06
N ALA A 538 3.52 -52.81 3.47
CA ALA A 538 4.78 -52.84 2.73
C ALA A 538 4.76 -51.90 1.52
N TYR A 539 3.66 -51.90 0.75
CA TYR A 539 3.51 -50.99 -0.38
C TYR A 539 3.41 -49.52 0.06
N MET A 540 2.63 -49.22 1.10
CA MET A 540 2.54 -47.86 1.66
C MET A 540 3.89 -47.37 2.16
N GLU A 541 4.66 -48.20 2.85
CA GLU A 541 5.97 -47.85 3.37
C GLU A 541 6.99 -47.59 2.26
N ASN A 542 6.99 -48.43 1.21
CA ASN A 542 7.82 -48.20 0.03
C ASN A 542 7.41 -46.92 -0.70
N GLY A 543 6.10 -46.65 -0.79
CA GLY A 543 5.55 -45.42 -1.34
C GLY A 543 6.02 -44.19 -0.58
N ARG A 544 5.91 -44.19 0.75
CA ARG A 544 6.40 -43.11 1.62
C ARG A 544 7.90 -42.90 1.53
N LYS A 545 8.70 -43.97 1.48
CA LYS A 545 10.16 -43.89 1.30
C LYS A 545 10.54 -43.30 -0.06
N ALA A 546 9.86 -43.71 -1.13
CA ALA A 546 10.06 -43.16 -2.46
C ALA A 546 9.66 -41.67 -2.52
N TYR A 547 8.54 -41.31 -1.89
CA TYR A 547 8.10 -39.92 -1.76
C TYR A 547 9.12 -39.06 -1.00
N ALA A 548 9.63 -39.55 0.14
CA ALA A 548 10.66 -38.87 0.92
C ALA A 548 11.99 -38.71 0.15
N SER A 549 12.22 -39.54 -0.88
CA SER A 549 13.37 -39.45 -1.78
C SER A 549 13.06 -38.64 -3.05
N SER A 550 11.93 -37.92 -3.10
CA SER A 550 11.42 -37.19 -4.27
C SER A 550 11.27 -38.03 -5.55
N ASN A 551 11.24 -39.37 -5.42
CA ASN A 551 10.98 -40.27 -6.54
C ASN A 551 9.48 -40.52 -6.66
N TYR A 552 8.78 -39.49 -7.11
CA TYR A 552 7.32 -39.46 -7.10
C TYR A 552 6.67 -40.52 -8.00
N LYS A 553 7.31 -40.88 -9.12
CA LYS A 553 6.84 -41.97 -9.99
C LYS A 553 6.83 -43.32 -9.28
N VAL A 554 7.91 -43.66 -8.58
CA VAL A 554 7.99 -44.90 -7.80
C VAL A 554 7.04 -44.85 -6.60
N ALA A 555 6.85 -43.66 -6.01
CA ALA A 555 5.88 -43.46 -4.94
C ALA A 555 4.46 -43.75 -5.43
N GLU A 556 4.06 -43.16 -6.57
CA GLU A 556 2.78 -43.37 -7.23
C GLU A 556 2.54 -44.87 -7.49
N GLU A 557 3.48 -45.56 -8.12
CA GLU A 557 3.37 -46.99 -8.42
C GLU A 557 3.14 -47.85 -7.17
N ASN A 558 3.82 -47.54 -6.06
CA ASN A 558 3.67 -48.29 -4.82
C ASN A 558 2.34 -47.99 -4.12
N VAL A 559 1.90 -46.73 -4.08
CA VAL A 559 0.61 -46.36 -3.49
C VAL A 559 -0.56 -46.91 -4.30
N VAL A 560 -0.47 -46.89 -5.64
CA VAL A 560 -1.46 -47.55 -6.51
C VAL A 560 -1.50 -49.06 -6.23
N LYS A 561 -0.36 -49.74 -6.07
CA LYS A 561 -0.34 -51.15 -5.66
C LYS A 561 -0.99 -51.36 -4.29
N ALA A 562 -0.77 -50.46 -3.34
CA ALA A 562 -1.44 -50.53 -2.03
C ALA A 562 -2.97 -50.46 -2.19
N LEU A 563 -3.47 -49.53 -3.00
CA LEU A 563 -4.90 -49.39 -3.30
C LEU A 563 -5.49 -50.65 -3.97
N THR A 564 -4.75 -51.32 -4.87
CA THR A 564 -5.22 -52.59 -5.46
C THR A 564 -5.33 -53.74 -4.44
N VAL A 565 -4.58 -53.68 -3.34
CA VAL A 565 -4.67 -54.68 -2.25
C VAL A 565 -5.80 -54.32 -1.29
N LYS A 566 -5.93 -53.03 -0.95
CA LYS A 566 -6.92 -52.53 -0.02
C LYS A 566 -7.17 -51.03 -0.25
N GLU A 567 -8.40 -50.71 -0.61
CA GLU A 567 -8.89 -49.34 -0.71
C GLU A 567 -9.02 -48.75 0.70
N LYS A 568 -8.22 -47.72 0.97
CA LYS A 568 -8.15 -47.02 2.26
C LYS A 568 -7.93 -45.54 2.01
N GLU A 569 -8.63 -44.74 2.81
CA GLU A 569 -8.53 -43.28 2.85
C GLU A 569 -7.08 -42.77 2.91
N GLU A 570 -6.24 -43.33 3.80
CA GLU A 570 -4.81 -42.98 3.91
C GLU A 570 -4.05 -43.12 2.57
N ALA A 571 -4.32 -44.19 1.81
CA ALA A 571 -3.67 -44.42 0.53
C ALA A 571 -4.20 -43.49 -0.56
N TYR A 572 -5.49 -43.13 -0.53
CA TYR A 572 -6.05 -42.14 -1.43
C TYR A 572 -5.43 -40.75 -1.19
N LEU A 573 -5.35 -40.30 0.07
CA LEU A 573 -4.75 -39.02 0.43
C LEU A 573 -3.26 -38.98 0.09
N GLN A 574 -2.51 -40.05 0.35
CA GLN A 574 -1.11 -40.16 -0.04
C GLN A 574 -0.91 -40.04 -1.56
N LEU A 575 -1.80 -40.61 -2.37
CA LEU A 575 -1.74 -40.48 -3.82
C LEU A 575 -2.00 -39.04 -4.28
N ALA A 576 -3.00 -38.37 -3.69
CA ALA A 576 -3.26 -36.96 -3.97
C ALA A 576 -2.07 -36.07 -3.57
N THR A 577 -1.43 -36.33 -2.42
CA THR A 577 -0.21 -35.66 -1.98
C THR A 577 0.93 -35.85 -2.99
N ILE A 578 1.08 -37.05 -3.55
CA ILE A 578 2.07 -37.30 -4.63
C ILE A 578 1.74 -36.47 -5.87
N TYR A 579 0.48 -36.43 -6.31
CA TYR A 579 0.08 -35.60 -7.45
C TYR A 579 0.34 -34.11 -7.23
N ILE A 580 0.06 -33.58 -6.05
CA ILE A 580 0.36 -32.19 -5.69
C ILE A 580 1.87 -31.94 -5.69
N ALA A 581 2.67 -32.85 -5.13
CA ALA A 581 4.13 -32.74 -5.09
C ALA A 581 4.78 -32.81 -6.49
N GLU A 582 4.20 -33.57 -7.41
CA GLU A 582 4.61 -33.61 -8.83
C GLU A 582 4.13 -32.39 -9.64
N GLY A 583 3.33 -31.51 -9.05
CA GLY A 583 2.71 -30.38 -9.77
C GLY A 583 1.50 -30.77 -10.63
N LYS A 584 1.05 -32.02 -10.57
CA LYS A 584 -0.18 -32.54 -11.22
C LYS A 584 -1.45 -32.07 -10.47
N ASN A 585 -1.54 -30.78 -10.17
CA ASN A 585 -2.57 -30.21 -9.30
C ASN A 585 -4.00 -30.40 -9.82
N LYS A 586 -4.23 -30.25 -11.13
CA LYS A 586 -5.56 -30.49 -11.73
C LYS A 586 -6.01 -31.95 -11.56
N ILE A 587 -5.08 -32.89 -11.77
CA ILE A 587 -5.35 -34.33 -11.57
C ILE A 587 -5.69 -34.60 -10.10
N ALA A 588 -4.96 -33.98 -9.17
CA ALA A 588 -5.25 -34.11 -7.73
C ALA A 588 -6.67 -33.58 -7.39
N ILE A 589 -7.06 -32.43 -7.93
CA ILE A 589 -8.39 -31.83 -7.71
C ILE A 589 -9.50 -32.76 -8.23
N ASP A 590 -9.38 -33.21 -9.49
CA ASP A 590 -10.37 -34.09 -10.12
C ASP A 590 -10.48 -35.42 -9.36
N TYR A 591 -9.34 -35.97 -8.96
CA TYR A 591 -9.25 -37.21 -8.21
C TYR A 591 -9.92 -37.11 -6.84
N LEU A 592 -9.57 -36.10 -6.03
CA LEU A 592 -10.17 -35.90 -4.69
C LEU A 592 -11.67 -35.58 -4.78
N THR A 593 -12.07 -34.75 -5.75
CA THR A 593 -13.48 -34.40 -5.96
C THR A 593 -14.31 -35.62 -6.35
N LYS A 594 -13.74 -36.52 -7.16
CA LYS A 594 -14.37 -37.80 -7.49
C LYS A 594 -14.51 -38.69 -6.26
N LEU A 595 -13.48 -38.83 -5.43
CA LEU A 595 -13.54 -39.66 -4.22
C LEU A 595 -14.61 -39.18 -3.23
N VAL A 596 -14.75 -37.87 -3.06
CA VAL A 596 -15.83 -37.28 -2.24
C VAL A 596 -17.21 -37.59 -2.84
N LYS A 597 -17.36 -37.42 -4.16
CA LYS A 597 -18.61 -37.71 -4.87
C LYS A 597 -19.02 -39.18 -4.77
N ASP A 598 -18.05 -40.08 -4.88
CA ASP A 598 -18.25 -41.53 -4.80
C ASP A 598 -18.39 -42.03 -3.34
N ARG A 599 -18.28 -41.12 -2.35
CA ARG A 599 -18.35 -41.39 -0.89
C ARG A 599 -17.24 -42.32 -0.38
N GLU A 600 -16.11 -42.33 -1.07
CA GLU A 600 -14.89 -43.05 -0.70
C GLU A 600 -14.10 -42.30 0.40
N ILE A 601 -14.28 -40.98 0.48
CA ILE A 601 -13.72 -40.10 1.52
C ILE A 601 -14.83 -39.17 2.03
N ASP A 602 -14.84 -38.91 3.33
CA ASP A 602 -15.77 -37.96 3.96
C ASP A 602 -15.50 -36.53 3.49
N GLU A 603 -16.55 -35.80 3.10
CA GLU A 603 -16.45 -34.39 2.66
C GLU A 603 -15.97 -33.44 3.76
N THR A 604 -16.04 -33.86 5.01
CA THR A 604 -15.55 -33.14 6.20
C THR A 604 -14.12 -33.52 6.58
N ASN A 605 -13.48 -34.45 5.86
CA ASN A 605 -12.09 -34.82 6.12
C ASN A 605 -11.17 -33.60 5.91
N LYS A 606 -10.53 -33.14 7.00
CA LYS A 606 -9.70 -31.94 6.99
C LYS A 606 -8.43 -32.07 6.15
N GLU A 607 -7.78 -33.24 6.10
CA GLU A 607 -6.59 -33.45 5.28
C GLU A 607 -6.96 -33.39 3.79
N MET A 608 -8.06 -34.02 3.39
CA MET A 608 -8.61 -33.92 2.04
C MET A 608 -8.94 -32.47 1.66
N LEU A 609 -9.64 -31.74 2.53
CA LEU A 609 -9.98 -30.34 2.32
C LEU A 609 -8.72 -29.48 2.16
N TYR A 610 -7.70 -29.71 2.99
CA TYR A 610 -6.40 -29.03 2.87
C TYR A 610 -5.71 -29.35 1.53
N LEU A 611 -5.70 -30.61 1.10
CA LEU A 611 -5.10 -31.00 -0.19
C LEU A 611 -5.85 -30.38 -1.38
N LEU A 612 -7.19 -30.35 -1.36
CA LEU A 612 -7.99 -29.63 -2.37
C LEU A 612 -7.66 -28.14 -2.39
N ALA A 613 -7.59 -27.51 -1.21
CA ALA A 613 -7.25 -26.10 -1.08
C ALA A 613 -5.83 -25.81 -1.61
N SER A 614 -4.85 -26.62 -1.23
CA SER A 614 -3.45 -26.50 -1.64
C SER A 614 -3.27 -26.71 -3.15
N ALA A 615 -3.98 -27.68 -3.73
CA ALA A 615 -3.96 -27.90 -5.17
C ALA A 615 -4.56 -26.71 -5.93
N ASN A 616 -5.66 -26.13 -5.44
CA ASN A 616 -6.26 -24.91 -6.02
C ASN A 616 -5.34 -23.70 -5.88
N LEU A 617 -4.71 -23.50 -4.73
CA LEU A 617 -3.73 -22.44 -4.50
C LEU A 617 -2.57 -22.53 -5.49
N ARG A 618 -2.03 -23.73 -5.74
CA ARG A 618 -0.90 -23.96 -6.66
C ARG A 618 -1.24 -23.66 -8.13
N ILE A 619 -2.50 -23.79 -8.53
CA ILE A 619 -2.97 -23.35 -9.86
C ILE A 619 -3.48 -21.90 -9.86
N LYS A 620 -3.19 -21.14 -8.80
CA LYS A 620 -3.61 -19.73 -8.59
C LYS A 620 -5.12 -19.52 -8.55
N ASN A 621 -5.89 -20.58 -8.26
CA ASN A 621 -7.33 -20.52 -8.14
C ASN A 621 -7.73 -20.16 -6.69
N TYR A 622 -7.35 -18.95 -6.28
CA TYR A 622 -7.44 -18.51 -4.88
C TYR A 622 -8.89 -18.45 -4.37
N LYS A 623 -9.84 -18.04 -5.22
CA LYS A 623 -11.26 -17.93 -4.86
C LYS A 623 -11.85 -19.28 -4.43
N GLU A 624 -11.48 -20.35 -5.11
CA GLU A 624 -11.92 -21.72 -4.81
C GLU A 624 -11.12 -22.32 -3.65
N ALA A 625 -9.86 -21.92 -3.45
CA ALA A 625 -9.05 -22.41 -2.33
C ALA A 625 -9.57 -21.93 -0.96
N VAL A 626 -9.99 -20.66 -0.85
CA VAL A 626 -10.47 -20.03 0.39
C VAL A 626 -11.55 -20.83 1.12
N PRO A 627 -12.69 -21.21 0.51
CA PRO A 627 -13.75 -21.92 1.24
C PRO A 627 -13.31 -23.30 1.75
N TYR A 628 -12.37 -23.97 1.08
CA TYR A 628 -11.81 -25.22 1.59
C TYR A 628 -10.93 -24.98 2.82
N TYR A 629 -10.07 -23.97 2.81
CA TYR A 629 -9.27 -23.60 3.99
C TYR A 629 -10.13 -23.14 5.17
N GLU A 630 -11.18 -22.36 4.93
CA GLU A 630 -12.13 -21.96 5.98
C GLU A 630 -12.81 -23.17 6.63
N LYS A 631 -13.19 -24.18 5.84
CA LYS A 631 -13.74 -25.44 6.37
C LYS A 631 -12.72 -26.21 7.21
N VAL A 632 -11.46 -26.25 6.79
CA VAL A 632 -10.37 -26.90 7.56
C VAL A 632 -10.29 -26.31 8.98
N ILE A 633 -10.40 -24.98 9.10
CA ILE A 633 -10.28 -24.24 10.36
C ILE A 633 -11.55 -24.35 11.20
N ASN A 634 -12.74 -24.24 10.59
CA ASN A 634 -14.01 -24.14 11.31
C ASN A 634 -14.63 -25.49 11.70
N GLU A 635 -14.30 -26.59 11.01
CA GLU A 635 -14.91 -27.89 11.29
C GLU A 635 -14.47 -28.50 12.62
N LYS A 636 -15.43 -29.09 13.35
CA LYS A 636 -15.15 -29.86 14.57
C LYS A 636 -14.76 -31.29 14.17
N GLY A 637 -13.52 -31.68 14.40
CA GLY A 637 -13.04 -32.99 13.94
C GLY A 637 -11.60 -33.29 14.32
N GLN A 638 -11.04 -34.33 13.71
CA GLN A 638 -9.69 -34.85 13.94
C GLN A 638 -8.63 -33.73 13.95
N ASP A 639 -7.73 -33.78 14.93
CA ASP A 639 -6.57 -32.90 14.99
C ASP A 639 -5.69 -33.14 13.75
N ILE A 640 -5.60 -32.14 12.89
CA ILE A 640 -4.74 -32.14 11.70
C ILE A 640 -3.31 -31.69 12.01
N GLY A 641 -2.99 -31.42 13.28
CA GLY A 641 -1.65 -31.17 13.78
C GLY A 641 -0.87 -30.18 12.92
N ALA A 642 0.09 -30.70 12.16
CA ALA A 642 1.04 -29.92 11.35
C ALA A 642 0.39 -29.05 10.26
N TYR A 643 -0.78 -29.42 9.73
CA TYR A 643 -1.41 -28.70 8.62
C TYR A 643 -2.23 -27.48 9.06
N GLU A 644 -2.58 -27.33 10.36
CA GLU A 644 -3.41 -26.21 10.82
C GLU A 644 -2.70 -24.87 10.56
N SER A 645 -1.45 -24.75 11.00
CA SER A 645 -0.64 -23.53 10.78
C SER A 645 -0.36 -23.26 9.31
N ASP A 646 -0.14 -24.32 8.50
CA ASP A 646 0.04 -24.20 7.06
C ASP A 646 -1.26 -23.77 6.35
N ALA A 647 -2.42 -24.30 6.78
CA ALA A 647 -3.73 -23.95 6.26
C ALA A 647 -4.08 -22.49 6.59
N MET A 648 -3.82 -22.01 7.81
CA MET A 648 -4.04 -20.61 8.18
C MET A 648 -3.12 -19.67 7.39
N ARG A 649 -1.84 -20.03 7.22
CA ARG A 649 -0.91 -19.27 6.38
C ARG A 649 -1.42 -19.18 4.94
N ASP A 650 -1.77 -20.32 4.35
CA ASP A 650 -2.19 -20.40 2.95
C ASP A 650 -3.55 -19.75 2.72
N LEU A 651 -4.44 -19.77 3.73
CA LEU A 651 -5.68 -18.99 3.73
C LEU A 651 -5.40 -17.49 3.71
N ALA A 652 -4.54 -17.00 4.61
CA ALA A 652 -4.17 -15.59 4.65
C ALA A 652 -3.57 -15.15 3.31
N VAL A 653 -2.68 -15.95 2.72
CA VAL A 653 -2.12 -15.71 1.38
C VAL A 653 -3.20 -15.67 0.31
N SER A 654 -4.13 -16.63 0.32
CA SER A 654 -5.22 -16.68 -0.66
C SER A 654 -6.16 -15.48 -0.55
N LEU A 655 -6.51 -15.07 0.69
CA LEU A 655 -7.32 -13.88 0.98
C LEU A 655 -6.64 -12.61 0.49
N MET A 656 -5.33 -12.44 0.74
CA MET A 656 -4.55 -11.32 0.20
C MET A 656 -4.58 -11.28 -1.33
N LYS A 657 -4.48 -12.44 -2.01
CA LYS A 657 -4.49 -12.50 -3.49
C LYS A 657 -5.85 -12.21 -4.11
N ILE A 658 -6.95 -12.37 -3.38
CA ILE A 658 -8.30 -11.99 -3.84
C ILE A 658 -8.73 -10.59 -3.38
N GLY A 659 -7.88 -9.87 -2.63
CA GLY A 659 -8.14 -8.51 -2.17
C GLY A 659 -8.96 -8.41 -0.87
N GLU A 660 -9.19 -9.53 -0.18
CA GLU A 660 -9.96 -9.58 1.08
C GLU A 660 -9.02 -9.34 2.28
N PHE A 661 -8.46 -8.12 2.37
CA PHE A 661 -7.37 -7.79 3.30
C PHE A 661 -7.78 -7.87 4.78
N GLU A 662 -8.99 -7.45 5.14
CA GLU A 662 -9.49 -7.52 6.52
C GLU A 662 -9.59 -8.96 7.02
N LYS A 663 -10.14 -9.87 6.19
CA LYS A 663 -10.20 -11.30 6.54
C LYS A 663 -8.82 -11.93 6.64
N ALA A 664 -7.87 -11.47 5.80
CA ALA A 664 -6.48 -11.92 5.89
C ALA A 664 -5.87 -11.49 7.22
N GLU A 665 -6.08 -10.23 7.65
CA GLU A 665 -5.63 -9.73 8.94
C GLU A 665 -6.24 -10.50 10.11
N ASP A 666 -7.56 -10.72 10.11
CA ASP A 666 -8.26 -11.52 11.10
C ASP A 666 -7.71 -12.94 11.21
N THR A 667 -7.36 -13.55 10.07
CA THR A 667 -6.76 -14.88 10.01
C THR A 667 -5.38 -14.86 10.65
N ILE A 668 -4.55 -13.87 10.34
CA ILE A 668 -3.20 -13.70 10.89
C ILE A 668 -3.23 -13.48 12.41
N VAL A 669 -4.16 -12.66 12.91
CA VAL A 669 -4.32 -12.39 14.34
C VAL A 669 -4.69 -13.65 15.14
N LYS A 670 -5.44 -14.57 14.53
CA LYS A 670 -5.84 -15.84 15.16
C LYS A 670 -4.74 -16.90 15.16
N MET A 671 -3.64 -16.69 14.43
CA MET A 671 -2.55 -17.68 14.38
C MET A 671 -1.83 -17.78 15.72
N LYS A 672 -1.42 -19.00 16.08
CA LYS A 672 -0.58 -19.28 17.25
C LYS A 672 0.75 -18.54 17.14
N THR A 673 1.29 -18.10 18.27
CA THR A 673 2.58 -17.36 18.35
C THR A 673 3.45 -17.87 19.52
N GLU A 674 3.33 -19.14 19.86
CA GLU A 674 3.98 -19.72 21.04
C GLU A 674 5.47 -20.00 20.79
N THR A 675 5.78 -20.49 19.59
CA THR A 675 7.15 -20.80 19.17
C THR A 675 7.77 -19.68 18.34
N THR A 676 9.10 -19.61 18.33
CA THR A 676 9.85 -18.65 17.51
C THR A 676 9.54 -18.80 16.01
N LYS A 677 9.31 -20.02 15.53
CA LYS A 677 8.95 -20.30 14.12
C LYS A 677 7.55 -19.77 13.77
N GLU A 678 6.59 -19.92 14.68
CA GLU A 678 5.24 -19.38 14.51
C GLU A 678 5.26 -17.86 14.52
N LYS A 679 5.97 -17.23 15.46
CA LYS A 679 6.17 -15.77 15.47
C LYS A 679 6.79 -15.28 14.16
N ALA A 680 7.81 -15.98 13.65
CA ALA A 680 8.44 -15.65 12.38
C ALA A 680 7.42 -15.73 11.21
N THR A 681 6.56 -16.75 11.21
CA THR A 681 5.51 -16.92 10.18
C THR A 681 4.47 -15.80 10.24
N VAL A 682 4.04 -15.42 11.44
CA VAL A 682 3.10 -14.30 11.63
C VAL A 682 3.72 -12.97 11.21
N SER A 683 4.97 -12.67 11.59
CA SER A 683 5.67 -11.47 11.12
C SER A 683 5.83 -11.48 9.60
N TYR A 684 6.15 -12.63 8.99
CA TYR A 684 6.22 -12.75 7.52
C TYR A 684 4.87 -12.41 6.85
N LEU A 685 3.76 -12.97 7.34
CA LEU A 685 2.43 -12.69 6.79
C LEU A 685 1.99 -11.24 6.98
N LYS A 686 2.31 -10.63 8.14
CA LYS A 686 2.10 -9.19 8.35
C LYS A 686 2.92 -8.35 7.38
N GLY A 687 4.15 -8.77 7.09
CA GLY A 687 5.01 -8.17 6.07
C GLY A 687 4.35 -8.20 4.69
N GLN A 688 3.87 -9.36 4.25
CA GLN A 688 3.17 -9.51 2.96
C GLN A 688 1.86 -8.71 2.92
N LEU A 689 1.09 -8.67 4.01
CA LEU A 689 -0.15 -7.89 4.09
C LEU A 689 0.16 -6.38 3.96
N CYS A 690 1.19 -5.90 4.64
CA CYS A 690 1.65 -4.51 4.50
C CYS A 690 2.13 -4.21 3.08
N GLU A 691 2.83 -5.13 2.43
CA GLU A 691 3.28 -4.98 1.03
C GLU A 691 2.10 -4.80 0.08
N VAL A 692 1.12 -5.72 0.11
CA VAL A 692 -0.04 -5.66 -0.80
C VAL A 692 -0.98 -4.50 -0.50
N THR A 693 -0.94 -3.93 0.71
CA THR A 693 -1.68 -2.72 1.10
C THR A 693 -0.87 -1.43 0.92
N GLY A 694 0.34 -1.50 0.35
CA GLY A 694 1.18 -0.34 0.02
C GLY A 694 1.95 0.26 1.18
N GLN A 695 1.91 -0.34 2.37
CA GLN A 695 2.62 0.11 3.57
C GLN A 695 4.07 -0.42 3.59
N LEU A 696 4.89 -0.01 2.62
CA LEU A 696 6.22 -0.59 2.34
C LEU A 696 7.21 -0.51 3.52
N ASP A 697 7.20 0.59 4.30
CA ASP A 697 8.04 0.72 5.50
C ASP A 697 7.68 -0.30 6.59
N LYS A 698 6.38 -0.56 6.79
CA LYS A 698 5.91 -1.57 7.76
C LYS A 698 6.21 -2.97 7.25
N ALA A 699 6.06 -3.20 5.94
CA ALA A 699 6.43 -4.46 5.31
C ALA A 699 7.91 -4.79 5.55
N GLU A 700 8.80 -3.82 5.34
CA GLU A 700 10.24 -3.98 5.60
C GLU A 700 10.51 -4.38 7.05
N LYS A 701 9.89 -3.67 8.00
CA LYS A 701 10.05 -3.95 9.44
C LYS A 701 9.66 -5.38 9.80
N PHE A 702 8.49 -5.83 9.35
CA PHE A 702 7.98 -7.17 9.66
C PHE A 702 8.77 -8.28 8.96
N LEU A 703 9.23 -8.07 7.72
CA LEU A 703 10.09 -9.03 7.03
C LEU A 703 11.47 -9.15 7.70
N LYS A 704 12.07 -8.03 8.13
CA LYS A 704 13.32 -8.04 8.91
C LYS A 704 13.14 -8.77 10.24
N GLU A 705 12.00 -8.58 10.92
CA GLU A 705 11.65 -9.34 12.13
C GLU A 705 11.54 -10.85 11.86
N ALA A 706 10.87 -11.25 10.77
CA ALA A 706 10.75 -12.65 10.38
C ALA A 706 12.13 -13.31 10.16
N ILE A 707 13.06 -12.61 9.49
CA ILE A 707 14.45 -13.05 9.29
C ILE A 707 15.19 -13.19 10.63
N GLN A 708 15.02 -12.24 11.55
CA GLN A 708 15.66 -12.29 12.86
C GLN A 708 15.19 -13.50 13.69
N LEU A 709 13.90 -13.82 13.61
CA LEU A 709 13.28 -14.93 14.33
C LEU A 709 13.66 -16.29 13.73
N ASP A 710 13.66 -16.44 12.41
CA ASP A 710 14.06 -17.68 11.72
C ASP A 710 15.01 -17.42 10.55
N GLN A 711 16.31 -17.40 10.87
CA GLN A 711 17.38 -17.16 9.92
C GLN A 711 17.64 -18.30 8.93
N LYS A 712 16.97 -19.46 9.08
CA LYS A 712 17.14 -20.60 8.17
C LYS A 712 16.16 -20.57 7.00
N LYS A 713 15.08 -19.78 7.12
CA LYS A 713 14.02 -19.73 6.12
C LYS A 713 14.41 -18.78 4.98
N THR A 714 14.81 -19.35 3.85
CA THR A 714 15.25 -18.61 2.65
C THR A 714 14.18 -17.69 2.08
N THR A 715 12.91 -18.12 2.11
CA THR A 715 11.76 -17.35 1.63
C THR A 715 11.72 -15.93 2.20
N TYR A 716 12.07 -15.72 3.47
CA TYR A 716 12.01 -14.37 4.06
C TYR A 716 13.03 -13.40 3.47
N TYR A 717 14.22 -13.90 3.11
CA TYR A 717 15.25 -13.11 2.45
C TYR A 717 14.85 -12.75 1.01
N ILE A 718 14.26 -13.70 0.30
CA ILE A 718 13.76 -13.49 -1.06
C ILE A 718 12.66 -12.44 -1.04
N GLU A 719 11.71 -12.53 -0.11
CA GLU A 719 10.56 -11.62 -0.03
C GLU A 719 10.98 -10.22 0.39
N LEU A 720 11.95 -10.08 1.31
CA LEU A 720 12.54 -8.79 1.62
C LEU A 720 13.25 -8.17 0.40
N SER A 721 13.95 -8.98 -0.39
CA SER A 721 14.60 -8.49 -1.61
C SER A 721 13.57 -8.10 -2.69
N ASN A 722 12.47 -8.85 -2.83
CA ASN A 722 11.36 -8.52 -3.72
C ASN A 722 10.71 -7.20 -3.31
N LEU A 723 10.50 -6.98 -2.02
CA LEU A 723 10.00 -5.71 -1.48
C LEU A 723 10.92 -4.55 -1.88
N TYR A 724 12.23 -4.69 -1.75
CA TYR A 724 13.17 -3.63 -2.16
C TYR A 724 13.14 -3.36 -3.67
N VAL A 725 13.08 -4.41 -4.50
CA VAL A 725 12.94 -4.26 -5.95
C VAL A 725 11.61 -3.57 -6.30
N LEU A 726 10.51 -3.98 -5.67
CA LEU A 726 9.19 -3.39 -5.84
C LEU A 726 9.19 -1.90 -5.45
N TRP A 727 9.71 -1.59 -4.26
CA TRP A 727 9.79 -0.21 -3.76
C TRP A 727 10.62 0.67 -4.70
N ASN A 728 11.69 0.14 -5.27
CA ASN A 728 12.52 0.84 -6.24
C ASN A 728 11.81 1.12 -7.58
N LYS A 729 10.83 0.29 -7.95
CA LYS A 729 9.97 0.50 -9.13
C LYS A 729 8.90 1.57 -8.89
N THR A 730 8.65 1.96 -7.63
CA THR A 730 7.75 3.08 -7.30
C THR A 730 8.43 4.46 -7.44
N ASN A 731 7.63 5.51 -7.41
CA ASN A 731 8.09 6.90 -7.33
C ASN A 731 8.14 7.43 -5.88
N LEU A 732 7.96 6.57 -4.87
CA LEU A 732 7.88 6.96 -3.45
C LEU A 732 9.23 7.29 -2.81
N ILE A 733 10.35 6.97 -3.49
CA ILE A 733 11.69 7.09 -2.94
C ILE A 733 12.67 7.66 -3.97
N ASP A 734 13.63 8.46 -3.49
CA ASP A 734 14.67 9.07 -4.32
C ASP A 734 15.73 8.05 -4.81
N SER A 735 16.61 8.48 -5.70
CA SER A 735 17.66 7.60 -6.25
C SER A 735 18.66 7.11 -5.20
N SER A 736 18.90 7.86 -4.12
CA SER A 736 19.82 7.48 -3.04
C SER A 736 19.25 6.31 -2.23
N LYS A 737 17.97 6.40 -1.87
CA LYS A 737 17.24 5.32 -1.20
C LYS A 737 17.09 4.11 -2.12
N LYS A 738 16.88 4.30 -3.43
CA LYS A 738 16.86 3.18 -4.41
C LYS A 738 18.18 2.41 -4.45
N GLU A 739 19.29 3.13 -4.53
CA GLU A 739 20.63 2.54 -4.50
C GLU A 739 20.87 1.78 -3.18
N LYS A 740 20.51 2.37 -2.04
CA LYS A 740 20.58 1.72 -0.72
C LYS A 740 19.73 0.46 -0.65
N ASN A 741 18.52 0.48 -1.18
CA ASN A 741 17.63 -0.69 -1.19
C ASN A 741 18.24 -1.87 -1.98
N TYR A 742 18.87 -1.62 -3.13
CA TYR A 742 19.58 -2.68 -3.86
C TYR A 742 20.77 -3.23 -3.07
N GLN A 743 21.55 -2.34 -2.44
CA GLN A 743 22.68 -2.73 -1.60
C GLN A 743 22.25 -3.58 -0.39
N GLU A 744 21.17 -3.18 0.29
CA GLU A 744 20.61 -3.96 1.40
C GLU A 744 20.07 -5.31 0.92
N ALA A 745 19.34 -5.35 -0.21
CA ALA A 745 18.85 -6.59 -0.80
C ALA A 745 20.00 -7.59 -1.07
N ILE A 746 21.08 -7.12 -1.70
CA ILE A 746 22.29 -7.92 -1.97
C ILE A 746 22.91 -8.39 -0.64
N GLN A 747 23.08 -7.51 0.33
CA GLN A 747 23.67 -7.85 1.62
C GLN A 747 22.89 -8.94 2.36
N TYR A 748 21.55 -8.85 2.37
CA TYR A 748 20.70 -9.86 2.99
C TYR A 748 20.79 -11.20 2.26
N LEU A 749 20.75 -11.20 0.93
CA LEU A 749 20.89 -12.41 0.12
C LEU A 749 22.27 -13.07 0.28
N ASP A 750 23.35 -12.30 0.24
CA ASP A 750 24.71 -12.79 0.50
C ASP A 750 24.84 -13.41 1.89
N SER A 751 24.22 -12.80 2.90
CA SER A 751 24.21 -13.34 4.27
C SER A 751 23.47 -14.69 4.37
N ALA A 752 22.49 -14.95 3.50
CA ALA A 752 21.79 -16.21 3.42
C ALA A 752 22.58 -17.25 2.60
N ILE A 753 23.14 -16.85 1.46
CA ILE A 753 23.95 -17.70 0.56
C ILE A 753 25.23 -18.16 1.26
N THR A 754 25.86 -17.32 2.09
CA THR A 754 27.04 -17.75 2.87
C THR A 754 26.76 -18.92 3.81
N LYS A 755 25.50 -19.08 4.27
CA LYS A 755 25.06 -20.23 5.08
C LYS A 755 24.71 -21.44 4.22
N ASN A 756 24.18 -21.22 3.00
CA ASN A 756 23.88 -22.27 2.02
C ASN A 756 24.35 -21.87 0.62
N LYS A 757 25.62 -22.14 0.31
CA LYS A 757 26.29 -21.66 -0.92
C LYS A 757 25.74 -22.25 -2.23
N GLN A 758 24.95 -23.31 -2.14
CA GLN A 758 24.40 -24.01 -3.30
C GLN A 758 22.87 -23.84 -3.39
N ASP A 759 22.33 -22.85 -2.66
CA ASP A 759 20.90 -22.57 -2.70
C ASP A 759 20.51 -21.90 -4.01
N VAL A 760 19.91 -22.70 -4.91
CA VAL A 760 19.53 -22.27 -6.26
C VAL A 760 18.54 -21.11 -6.23
N GLU A 761 17.62 -21.08 -5.27
CA GLU A 761 16.58 -20.06 -5.19
C GLU A 761 17.19 -18.71 -4.78
N LEU A 762 18.07 -18.71 -3.78
CA LEU A 762 18.78 -17.50 -3.35
C LEU A 762 19.74 -16.99 -4.42
N LEU A 763 20.47 -17.87 -5.11
CA LEU A 763 21.37 -17.48 -6.20
C LEU A 763 20.59 -16.87 -7.36
N ASN A 764 19.45 -17.46 -7.75
CA ASN A 764 18.61 -16.89 -8.81
C ASN A 764 18.06 -15.51 -8.41
N GLN A 765 17.63 -15.35 -7.16
CA GLN A 765 17.17 -14.06 -6.66
C GLN A 765 18.29 -13.03 -6.61
N LEU A 766 19.50 -13.40 -6.17
CA LEU A 766 20.67 -12.51 -6.17
C LEU A 766 21.03 -12.06 -7.58
N GLY A 767 21.03 -12.98 -8.54
CA GLY A 767 21.23 -12.67 -9.95
C GLY A 767 20.19 -11.67 -10.48
N THR A 768 18.92 -11.84 -10.09
CA THR A 768 17.82 -10.94 -10.44
C THR A 768 18.02 -9.54 -9.84
N VAL A 769 18.39 -9.45 -8.56
CA VAL A 769 18.67 -8.17 -7.88
C VAL A 769 19.86 -7.46 -8.51
N TYR A 770 20.96 -8.16 -8.84
CA TYR A 770 22.07 -7.56 -9.57
C TYR A 770 21.65 -7.08 -10.96
N TYR A 771 20.83 -7.83 -11.68
CA TYR A 771 20.32 -7.39 -12.97
C TYR A 771 19.50 -6.10 -12.88
N GLU A 772 18.55 -6.02 -11.95
CA GLU A 772 17.73 -4.83 -11.67
C GLU A 772 18.60 -3.64 -11.22
N PHE A 773 19.63 -3.89 -10.41
CA PHE A 773 20.59 -2.87 -9.99
C PHE A 773 21.48 -2.39 -11.15
N GLY A 774 21.84 -3.30 -12.06
CA GLY A 774 22.53 -2.97 -13.30
C GLY A 774 21.71 -2.05 -14.19
N GLN A 775 20.40 -2.32 -14.35
CA GLN A 775 19.48 -1.43 -15.09
C GLN A 775 19.35 -0.05 -14.44
N PHE A 776 19.29 -0.02 -13.11
CA PHE A 776 19.26 1.23 -12.35
C PHE A 776 20.48 2.11 -12.65
N TYR A 777 21.68 1.53 -12.78
CA TYR A 777 22.87 2.30 -13.17
C TYR A 777 23.03 2.49 -14.68
N GLU A 778 22.57 1.59 -15.55
CA GLU A 778 22.72 1.71 -17.02
C GLU A 778 22.23 3.08 -17.53
N THR A 779 21.20 3.61 -16.87
CA THR A 779 20.56 4.90 -17.14
C THR A 779 21.26 6.13 -16.53
N ARG A 780 22.24 5.94 -15.66
CA ARG A 780 22.88 6.99 -14.82
C ARG A 780 24.40 7.02 -14.96
N ASP A 781 25.01 5.84 -14.98
CA ASP A 781 26.44 5.58 -15.06
C ASP A 781 26.63 4.22 -15.74
N ALA A 782 26.83 4.24 -17.06
CA ALA A 782 27.00 3.03 -17.88
C ALA A 782 28.21 2.18 -17.42
N GLY A 783 29.24 2.80 -16.84
CA GLY A 783 30.40 2.09 -16.29
C GLY A 783 30.01 1.24 -15.08
N LYS A 784 29.33 1.85 -14.10
CA LYS A 784 28.79 1.12 -12.95
C LYS A 784 27.77 0.05 -13.37
N GLY A 785 26.87 0.36 -14.30
CA GLY A 785 25.91 -0.60 -14.83
C GLY A 785 26.59 -1.84 -15.40
N GLY A 786 27.64 -1.64 -16.22
CA GLY A 786 28.45 -2.73 -16.76
C GLY A 786 29.12 -3.61 -15.69
N GLU A 787 29.66 -3.01 -14.63
CA GLU A 787 30.25 -3.77 -13.53
C GLU A 787 29.22 -4.57 -12.73
N VAL A 788 28.04 -4.01 -12.48
CA VAL A 788 26.95 -4.71 -11.80
C VAL A 788 26.39 -5.84 -12.67
N TYR A 789 26.25 -5.65 -13.99
CA TYR A 789 25.87 -6.74 -14.89
C TYR A 789 26.88 -7.88 -14.91
N LYS A 790 28.18 -7.61 -14.74
CA LYS A 790 29.20 -8.67 -14.58
C LYS A 790 29.01 -9.46 -13.27
N GLN A 791 28.54 -8.82 -12.20
CA GLN A 791 28.20 -9.53 -10.94
C GLN A 791 26.99 -10.45 -11.16
N ALA A 792 25.93 -9.98 -11.81
CA ALA A 792 24.80 -10.83 -12.20
C ALA A 792 25.27 -12.03 -13.04
N LEU A 793 26.14 -11.78 -14.04
CA LEU A 793 26.70 -12.82 -14.90
C LEU A 793 27.53 -13.83 -14.10
N HIS A 794 28.28 -13.40 -13.09
CA HIS A 794 29.01 -14.30 -12.20
C HIS A 794 28.06 -15.26 -11.47
N VAL A 795 27.01 -14.72 -10.86
CA VAL A 795 26.01 -15.51 -10.11
C VAL A 795 25.28 -16.52 -11.01
N TYR A 796 24.85 -16.11 -12.21
CA TYR A 796 24.20 -17.06 -13.15
C TYR A 796 25.16 -18.13 -13.69
N ASN A 797 26.46 -17.84 -13.79
CA ASN A 797 27.46 -18.87 -14.10
C ASN A 797 27.66 -19.86 -12.94
N GLU A 798 27.49 -19.44 -11.69
CA GLU A 798 27.48 -20.39 -10.55
C GLU A 798 26.31 -21.35 -10.64
N LEU A 799 25.10 -20.88 -10.98
CA LEU A 799 23.94 -21.74 -11.22
C LEU A 799 24.22 -22.77 -12.33
N LEU A 800 24.88 -22.34 -13.41
CA LEU A 800 25.30 -23.22 -14.50
C LEU A 800 26.30 -24.29 -14.02
N ASN A 801 27.25 -23.92 -13.17
CA ASN A 801 28.23 -24.83 -12.58
C ASN A 801 27.60 -25.85 -11.63
N LEU A 802 26.48 -25.51 -10.99
CA LEU A 802 25.65 -26.45 -10.22
C LEU A 802 24.83 -27.39 -11.11
N GLY A 803 24.92 -27.26 -12.43
CA GLY A 803 24.19 -28.08 -13.41
C GLY A 803 22.77 -27.58 -13.69
N ILE A 804 22.38 -26.41 -13.19
CA ILE A 804 21.08 -25.82 -13.46
C ILE A 804 21.08 -25.23 -14.87
N ARG A 805 20.32 -25.86 -15.76
CA ARG A 805 20.21 -25.55 -17.20
C ARG A 805 18.77 -25.56 -17.67
N ASP A 806 17.91 -24.84 -16.95
CA ASP A 806 16.53 -24.58 -17.36
C ASP A 806 16.44 -23.32 -18.24
N SER A 807 15.27 -23.12 -18.86
CA SER A 807 15.03 -22.00 -19.77
C SER A 807 15.27 -20.63 -19.12
N ASN A 808 14.92 -20.45 -17.84
CA ASN A 808 15.04 -19.16 -17.16
C ASN A 808 16.52 -18.78 -16.96
N VAL A 809 17.34 -19.70 -16.48
CA VAL A 809 18.78 -19.47 -16.31
C VAL A 809 19.45 -19.16 -17.67
N LEU A 810 19.10 -19.92 -18.71
CA LEU A 810 19.65 -19.72 -20.05
C LEU A 810 19.23 -18.38 -20.67
N VAL A 811 17.97 -17.98 -20.53
CA VAL A 811 17.48 -16.67 -20.98
C VAL A 811 18.20 -15.53 -20.25
N ASN A 812 18.32 -15.61 -18.92
CA ASN A 812 19.01 -14.58 -18.13
C ASN A 812 20.49 -14.47 -18.50
N LEU A 813 21.18 -15.59 -18.73
CA LEU A 813 22.54 -15.57 -19.28
C LEU A 813 22.57 -14.89 -20.65
N GLY A 814 21.64 -15.21 -21.55
CA GLY A 814 21.51 -14.55 -22.85
C GLY A 814 21.37 -13.03 -22.74
N ILE A 815 20.47 -12.56 -21.86
CA ILE A 815 20.25 -11.14 -21.57
C ILE A 815 21.53 -10.49 -21.03
N LEU A 816 22.20 -11.12 -20.06
CA LEU A 816 23.40 -10.56 -19.43
C LEU A 816 24.60 -10.52 -20.38
N HIS A 817 24.75 -11.51 -21.25
CA HIS A 817 25.74 -11.47 -22.32
C HIS A 817 25.43 -10.34 -23.33
N ASP A 818 24.16 -10.08 -23.66
CA ASP A 818 23.79 -8.93 -24.48
C ASP A 818 24.11 -7.59 -23.79
N LYS A 819 23.76 -7.47 -22.51
CA LYS A 819 24.03 -6.26 -21.70
C LYS A 819 25.52 -5.99 -21.49
N THR A 820 26.36 -7.02 -21.51
CA THR A 820 27.82 -6.89 -21.41
C THR A 820 28.52 -6.81 -22.77
N GLY A 821 27.77 -6.68 -23.87
CA GLY A 821 28.30 -6.49 -25.23
C GLY A 821 28.78 -7.78 -25.92
N GLN A 822 28.46 -8.95 -25.37
CA GLN A 822 28.87 -10.25 -25.86
C GLN A 822 27.77 -10.91 -26.70
N GLY A 823 27.37 -10.24 -27.79
CA GLY A 823 26.21 -10.64 -28.60
C GLY A 823 26.27 -12.07 -29.19
N THR A 824 27.46 -12.62 -29.44
CA THR A 824 27.60 -14.01 -29.91
C THR A 824 27.25 -15.04 -28.84
N GLU A 825 27.65 -14.80 -27.60
CA GLU A 825 27.27 -15.67 -26.48
C GLU A 825 25.79 -15.50 -26.14
N ALA A 826 25.25 -14.27 -26.22
CA ALA A 826 23.83 -14.01 -26.06
C ALA A 826 22.99 -14.87 -27.01
N ASP A 827 23.34 -14.85 -28.31
CA ASP A 827 22.66 -15.64 -29.33
C ASP A 827 22.74 -17.15 -29.05
N ARG A 828 23.92 -17.64 -28.62
CA ARG A 828 24.13 -19.04 -28.24
C ARG A 828 23.21 -19.47 -27.10
N TYR A 829 23.11 -18.67 -26.05
CA TYR A 829 22.28 -19.00 -24.88
C TYR A 829 20.78 -18.92 -25.18
N PHE A 830 20.34 -17.92 -25.95
CA PHE A 830 18.94 -17.87 -26.39
C PHE A 830 18.58 -19.06 -27.28
N ALA A 831 19.47 -19.47 -28.18
CA ALA A 831 19.26 -20.67 -29.00
C ALA A 831 19.22 -21.95 -28.15
N GLU A 832 20.06 -22.06 -27.10
CA GLU A 832 20.04 -23.17 -26.15
C GLU A 832 18.73 -23.21 -25.35
N ALA A 833 18.23 -22.07 -24.89
CA ALA A 833 16.94 -21.96 -24.20
C ALA A 833 15.78 -22.40 -25.12
N LEU A 834 15.79 -21.91 -26.37
CA LEU A 834 14.78 -22.28 -27.36
C LEU A 834 14.81 -23.79 -27.69
N ALA A 835 15.98 -24.42 -27.68
CA ALA A 835 16.10 -25.86 -27.90
C ALA A 835 15.53 -26.70 -26.75
N LYS A 836 15.32 -26.14 -25.56
CA LYS A 836 14.65 -26.81 -24.44
C LYS A 836 13.14 -26.86 -24.63
N ASN A 837 12.56 -25.74 -25.05
CA ASN A 837 11.15 -25.61 -25.37
C ASN A 837 10.98 -24.51 -26.42
N ASP A 838 10.72 -24.90 -27.66
CA ASP A 838 10.63 -23.98 -28.79
C ASP A 838 9.29 -23.24 -28.84
N GLU A 839 8.32 -23.67 -28.03
CA GLU A 839 7.00 -23.07 -27.84
C GLU A 839 6.91 -22.22 -26.57
N ASP A 840 8.00 -22.05 -25.82
CA ASP A 840 8.02 -21.17 -24.64
C ASP A 840 7.82 -19.70 -25.08
N PRO A 841 6.69 -19.05 -24.73
CA PRO A 841 6.39 -17.72 -25.24
C PRO A 841 7.32 -16.64 -24.71
N HIS A 842 7.84 -16.79 -23.49
CA HIS A 842 8.77 -15.84 -22.88
C HIS A 842 10.14 -15.91 -23.56
N VAL A 843 10.66 -17.12 -23.78
CA VAL A 843 11.92 -17.32 -24.54
C VAL A 843 11.79 -16.74 -25.95
N ASN A 844 10.68 -17.02 -26.64
CA ASN A 844 10.39 -16.48 -27.97
C ASN A 844 10.31 -14.95 -27.95
N PHE A 845 9.70 -14.35 -26.93
CA PHE A 845 9.59 -12.90 -26.81
C PHE A 845 10.97 -12.26 -26.66
N ILE A 846 11.75 -12.68 -25.66
CA ILE A 846 13.07 -12.11 -25.37
C ILE A 846 14.03 -12.32 -26.55
N TYR A 847 14.03 -13.51 -27.16
CA TYR A 847 14.90 -13.77 -28.29
C TYR A 847 14.48 -12.97 -29.52
N GLY A 848 13.18 -12.81 -29.76
CA GLY A 848 12.64 -11.92 -30.78
C GLY A 848 13.12 -10.48 -30.60
N MET A 849 13.06 -9.94 -29.38
CA MET A 849 13.56 -8.60 -29.06
C MET A 849 15.07 -8.46 -29.31
N PHE A 850 15.85 -9.48 -28.96
CA PHE A 850 17.28 -9.52 -29.27
C PHE A 850 17.55 -9.54 -30.78
N LYS A 851 16.77 -10.29 -31.56
CA LYS A 851 16.87 -10.31 -33.03
C LYS A 851 16.51 -8.95 -33.67
N ILE A 852 15.57 -8.20 -33.11
CA ILE A 852 15.30 -6.81 -33.53
C ILE A 852 16.55 -5.95 -33.34
N LYS A 853 17.22 -6.04 -32.18
CA LYS A 853 18.46 -5.28 -31.90
C LYS A 853 19.55 -5.61 -32.90
N GLN A 854 19.64 -6.87 -33.31
CA GLN A 854 20.57 -7.35 -34.35
C GLN A 854 20.12 -7.05 -35.79
N LYS A 855 18.98 -6.36 -35.97
CA LYS A 855 18.37 -6.04 -37.27
C LYS A 855 18.00 -7.28 -38.12
N GLN A 856 17.77 -8.42 -37.46
CA GLN A 856 17.30 -9.67 -38.08
C GLN A 856 15.77 -9.72 -37.95
N TYR A 857 15.08 -8.87 -38.73
CA TYR A 857 13.65 -8.59 -38.53
C TYR A 857 12.72 -9.76 -38.88
N GLU A 858 13.07 -10.56 -39.89
CA GLU A 858 12.31 -11.76 -40.27
C GLU A 858 12.32 -12.80 -39.16
N ASP A 859 13.50 -13.11 -38.62
CA ASP A 859 13.67 -14.02 -37.48
C ASP A 859 12.94 -13.49 -36.24
N ALA A 860 13.11 -12.19 -35.95
CA ALA A 860 12.39 -11.54 -34.86
C ALA A 860 10.87 -11.71 -34.98
N SER A 861 10.33 -11.48 -36.18
CA SER A 861 8.89 -11.61 -36.42
C SER A 861 8.37 -13.03 -36.21
N ARG A 862 9.19 -14.04 -36.54
CA ARG A 862 8.83 -15.45 -36.35
C ARG A 862 8.67 -15.77 -34.86
N PHE A 863 9.62 -15.33 -34.04
CA PHE A 863 9.57 -15.55 -32.60
C PHE A 863 8.43 -14.76 -31.94
N LEU A 864 8.28 -13.47 -32.26
CA LEU A 864 7.19 -12.65 -31.70
C LEU A 864 5.79 -13.18 -32.07
N LYS A 865 5.62 -13.75 -33.27
CA LYS A 865 4.36 -14.42 -33.65
C LYS A 865 4.05 -15.63 -32.76
N LYS A 866 5.05 -16.42 -32.36
CA LYS A 866 4.87 -17.53 -31.43
C LYS A 866 4.41 -17.04 -30.05
N THR A 867 5.01 -15.97 -29.52
CA THR A 867 4.56 -15.34 -28.27
C THR A 867 3.09 -14.93 -28.33
N VAL A 868 2.68 -14.27 -29.43
CA VAL A 868 1.28 -13.85 -29.63
C VAL A 868 0.33 -15.04 -29.77
N GLN A 869 0.77 -16.12 -30.43
CA GLN A 869 -0.04 -17.33 -30.62
C GLN A 869 -0.27 -18.10 -29.32
N ALA A 870 0.74 -18.19 -28.44
CA ALA A 870 0.61 -18.85 -27.15
C ALA A 870 -0.34 -18.10 -26.21
N ASN A 871 -0.35 -16.76 -26.29
CA ASN A 871 -1.27 -15.89 -25.54
C ASN A 871 -1.26 -16.13 -24.00
N GLU A 872 -0.07 -16.37 -23.43
CA GLU A 872 0.06 -16.71 -22.00
C GLU A 872 0.32 -15.49 -21.11
N ASN A 873 1.00 -14.45 -21.62
CA ASN A 873 1.32 -13.22 -20.89
C ASN A 873 0.83 -12.00 -21.69
N GLU A 874 -0.26 -11.37 -21.21
CA GLU A 874 -0.91 -10.24 -21.91
C GLU A 874 0.04 -9.07 -22.18
N ALA A 875 0.96 -8.76 -21.24
CA ALA A 875 1.90 -7.65 -21.41
C ALA A 875 2.92 -7.94 -22.51
N GLU A 876 3.49 -9.15 -22.53
CA GLU A 876 4.42 -9.58 -23.57
C GLU A 876 3.73 -9.72 -24.92
N VAL A 877 2.49 -10.22 -24.95
CA VAL A 877 1.67 -10.33 -26.15
C VAL A 877 1.41 -8.94 -26.73
N LYS A 878 1.01 -7.98 -25.91
CA LYS A 878 0.78 -6.60 -26.34
C LYS A 878 2.07 -5.97 -26.88
N ALA A 879 3.20 -6.12 -26.17
CA ALA A 879 4.49 -5.62 -26.62
C ALA A 879 4.94 -6.28 -27.94
N ALA A 880 4.73 -7.59 -28.07
CA ALA A 880 5.02 -8.33 -29.29
C ALA A 880 4.16 -7.87 -30.47
N GLN A 881 2.86 -7.62 -30.25
CA GLN A 881 1.96 -7.08 -31.26
C GLN A 881 2.37 -5.67 -31.70
N GLU A 882 2.72 -4.80 -30.75
CA GLU A 882 3.22 -3.45 -31.03
C GLU A 882 4.50 -3.51 -31.87
N LYS A 883 5.45 -4.38 -31.51
CA LYS A 883 6.68 -4.58 -32.29
C LYS A 883 6.43 -5.19 -33.65
N LEU A 884 5.56 -6.18 -33.77
CA LEU A 884 5.19 -6.74 -35.09
C LEU A 884 4.53 -5.67 -35.99
N ALA A 885 3.67 -4.82 -35.43
CA ALA A 885 3.06 -3.71 -36.16
C ALA A 885 4.10 -2.67 -36.59
N GLU A 886 5.07 -2.36 -35.74
CA GLU A 886 6.21 -1.48 -36.04
C GLU A 886 7.10 -2.05 -37.17
N LEU A 887 7.50 -3.32 -37.07
CA LEU A 887 8.31 -3.98 -38.11
C LEU A 887 7.58 -3.98 -39.46
N LYS A 888 6.26 -4.18 -39.46
CA LYS A 888 5.44 -4.19 -40.67
C LYS A 888 5.23 -2.79 -41.24
N SER A 889 4.94 -1.79 -40.41
CA SER A 889 4.73 -0.41 -40.88
C SER A 889 6.01 0.19 -41.47
N ASN A 890 7.18 -0.23 -40.98
CA ASN A 890 8.48 0.16 -41.51
C ASN A 890 8.90 -0.64 -42.77
N GLY A 891 8.09 -1.62 -43.21
CA GLY A 891 8.40 -2.44 -44.39
C GLY A 891 9.54 -3.43 -44.19
N TRP A 892 9.93 -3.72 -42.95
CA TRP A 892 11.00 -4.66 -42.61
C TRP A 892 10.53 -6.11 -42.61
N ILE A 893 9.22 -6.34 -42.56
CA ILE A 893 8.59 -7.66 -42.71
C ILE A 893 7.28 -7.52 -43.52
N GLN A 894 6.84 -8.62 -44.13
CA GLN A 894 5.60 -8.70 -44.93
C GLN A 894 4.33 -8.90 -44.09
#